data_AF-A0A847MA10-F1
#
_entry.id   AF-A0A847MA10-F1
#
_cell.length_a   1.000
_cell.length_b   1.000
_cell.length_c   1.000
_cell.angle_alpha   90.00
_cell.angle_beta   90.00
_cell.angle_gamma   90.00
#
_symmetry.space_group_name_H-M   'P 1'
#
loop_
_entity.id
_entity.type
_entity.pdbx_description
1 polymer ?
#
loop_
_entity_poly.entity_id
_entity_poly.type
_entity_poly.pdbx_seq_one_letter_code
_entity_poly.pdbx_strand_id
1 'polypeptide(L)'
;MSENLSSLIQTAPAFKAAVNLEDGFDDFEKAAAYIPTEHGVNILSDLGRQTAISSASRQRIITGSYGTAKSHIALVLSTLYRGLADKVRPVLERVKQHYPGQAQTIEADIARITPEQPYLVVVIVGDQDDFDLALIRHLRKALQREGLGDLALQTEFDAAAKRLEQLALDPEAQTRLSAALERIGAATWKSLHEDLLAGGRLETLERFEQLHREVCFDAEFRVEGRVKAVDAYREAARKLVEEGRFHGIVVIWDEFGQFMERVVRDPGNVGGAVQAFAELCQESRENQLHLYLIAHRNLDAYTTMGREGSGLSPTQQEMWTEDFKKAMGRFNELPMGTHREELFELMGHAIIKMWDNGWEQFAADHDSHFTMLAEKAYECKLFQDLSYKRLRERVVEGCYPLHPVTVALLPRLSDMVAQNQRTMFTFLCADEPDTLSQFIHETRLPGPSDLPPTLTAERLWNYFTSAIRDDDIYGQKVYRTYQRAVANLTTEQRKQDLVLRLIRLLSLVELVAVGSSGDRSLATEQNLALSLGLDSDRQRAELSSLLERLSEYGAERVLQQRRDGVYQLISGGGKELREAAEEVARDSRASFAVAEFMRNRWGEYRRKRRQEKQVLGLATEVNTDIDARPVQRVVQVVPIVADEMDNLRQWTTDIGGGDYHDGVLFVALASEDAQIGTVRRQAAECADQRQLLFMVPNRSLVGLFEVALNIHALETVAEGDAALWGEGGERRDEWEAEYEAAYDRLQGIVKLLAVKEHTGDLDCTILWQGEPHPVRVWQDVVEIVSRAMGEVFSHTPRIRDDVMRMSSGRDGTAGARRSVIDKILNRDGPRLLENETGAAQRRFINIIEKDLGYLVRNGRPELRAPSAEQHPEAHETHQAVRDYVDAVKTTPKSLAELVQRLCSPPFGVGIRLVPMLFALAAREEILASNLRLEQNKSRGAAPSKIDGSTLQDAFRNPDAYTTSLMAHTDRSLSNAFPQGCRYGLIATSWHKTSQLSDCCRAADMSCTDYCTQKRLPPTMSHQNLPLHPRRSIGLKTPRRCSPGCGSGGKVKGKTGSRSMRKACIRMPLCHNSHTTNTLRKPSGERSG
;
A
#
# COMPACT_ATOMS: atom_id res chain seq x y z
N MET A 1 -62.90 -1.93 12.92
CA MET A 1 -61.61 -1.44 12.38
C MET A 1 -60.80 -2.68 12.08
N SER A 2 -60.28 -2.87 10.86
CA SER A 2 -59.44 -4.02 10.57
C SER A 2 -58.16 -3.89 11.38
N GLU A 3 -57.87 -4.86 12.24
CA GLU A 3 -56.62 -4.90 12.98
C GLU A 3 -55.45 -5.11 12.02
N ASN A 4 -54.37 -4.36 12.22
CA ASN A 4 -53.14 -4.50 11.45
C ASN A 4 -52.12 -5.31 12.26
N LEU A 5 -51.07 -5.76 11.60
CA LEU A 5 -50.00 -6.54 12.22
C LEU A 5 -49.32 -5.80 13.39
N SER A 6 -49.36 -4.46 13.39
CA SER A 6 -48.90 -3.60 14.48
C SER A 6 -49.57 -3.83 15.84
N SER A 7 -50.69 -4.57 15.88
CA SER A 7 -51.34 -5.00 17.12
C SER A 7 -50.59 -6.13 17.83
N LEU A 8 -49.90 -6.99 17.07
CA LEU A 8 -49.15 -8.16 17.55
C LEU A 8 -47.64 -7.93 17.58
N ILE A 9 -47.12 -7.06 16.71
CA ILE A 9 -45.68 -6.88 16.51
C ILE A 9 -45.34 -5.39 16.53
N GLN A 10 -44.25 -5.05 17.21
CA GLN A 10 -43.67 -3.72 17.23
C GLN A 10 -42.17 -3.78 16.95
N THR A 11 -41.56 -2.66 16.60
CA THR A 11 -40.11 -2.54 16.41
C THR A 11 -39.51 -1.78 17.58
N ALA A 12 -38.29 -2.13 17.99
CA ALA A 12 -37.62 -1.48 19.12
C ALA A 12 -36.99 -0.14 18.70
N PRO A 13 -37.45 1.03 19.19
CA PRO A 13 -36.99 2.33 18.68
C PRO A 13 -35.55 2.69 19.08
N ALA A 14 -35.05 2.10 20.19
CA ALA A 14 -33.74 2.41 20.78
C ALA A 14 -32.54 1.93 19.93
N PHE A 15 -32.76 1.15 18.86
CA PHE A 15 -31.69 0.63 17.98
C PHE A 15 -31.11 1.68 16.99
N LYS A 16 -31.65 2.90 16.97
CA LYS A 16 -31.31 3.92 15.95
C LYS A 16 -29.99 4.68 16.20
N ALA A 17 -29.51 4.77 17.44
CA ALA A 17 -28.43 5.69 17.81
C ALA A 17 -27.10 4.97 18.05
N ALA A 18 -26.03 5.41 17.37
CA ALA A 18 -24.66 5.04 17.74
C ALA A 18 -24.41 5.39 19.22
N VAL A 19 -23.73 4.50 19.94
CA VAL A 19 -23.37 4.72 21.35
C VAL A 19 -21.99 5.36 21.38
N ASN A 20 -21.92 6.64 21.80
CA ASN A 20 -20.68 7.26 22.23
C ASN A 20 -20.59 7.07 23.75
N LEU A 21 -19.51 6.44 24.22
CA LEU A 21 -19.35 6.10 25.63
C LEU A 21 -19.09 7.34 26.52
N GLU A 22 -18.47 8.40 26.01
CA GLU A 22 -18.21 9.64 26.77
C GLU A 22 -19.51 10.45 26.92
N ASP A 23 -20.27 10.65 25.83
CA ASP A 23 -21.56 11.37 25.87
C ASP A 23 -22.65 10.57 26.60
N GLY A 24 -22.64 9.25 26.46
CA GLY A 24 -23.64 8.35 27.00
C GLY A 24 -23.36 7.86 28.42
N PHE A 25 -22.27 8.28 29.06
CA PHE A 25 -21.80 7.74 30.34
C PHE A 25 -22.85 7.76 31.47
N ASP A 26 -23.75 8.75 31.47
CA ASP A 26 -24.85 8.89 32.42
C ASP A 26 -26.25 8.67 31.78
N ASP A 27 -26.31 8.19 30.53
CA ASP A 27 -27.55 7.83 29.83
C ASP A 27 -27.96 6.38 30.18
N PHE A 28 -28.59 6.24 31.34
CA PHE A 28 -29.02 4.93 31.85
C PHE A 28 -30.17 4.30 31.05
N GLU A 29 -31.00 5.10 30.37
CA GLU A 29 -32.05 4.57 29.50
C GLU A 29 -31.44 3.83 28.32
N LYS A 30 -30.40 4.43 27.71
CA LYS A 30 -29.61 3.80 26.67
C LYS A 30 -28.88 2.57 27.18
N ALA A 31 -28.26 2.62 28.37
CA ALA A 31 -27.63 1.45 28.98
C ALA A 31 -28.61 0.27 29.17
N ALA A 32 -29.81 0.55 29.67
CA ALA A 32 -30.87 -0.44 29.89
C ALA A 32 -31.43 -1.05 28.59
N ALA A 33 -31.24 -0.38 27.45
CA ALA A 33 -31.67 -0.84 26.15
C ALA A 33 -30.75 -1.91 25.52
N TYR A 34 -29.64 -2.30 26.16
CA TYR A 34 -28.73 -3.31 25.65
C TYR A 34 -29.41 -4.69 25.50
N ILE A 35 -29.22 -5.35 24.36
CA ILE A 35 -29.63 -6.75 24.15
C ILE A 35 -28.44 -7.66 24.47
N PRO A 36 -28.57 -8.55 25.47
CA PRO A 36 -27.56 -9.56 25.72
C PRO A 36 -27.55 -10.60 24.58
N THR A 37 -26.44 -10.71 23.85
CA THR A 37 -26.10 -11.87 23.02
C THR A 37 -25.28 -12.88 23.81
N GLU A 38 -25.05 -14.08 23.27
CA GLU A 38 -24.21 -15.09 23.93
C GLU A 38 -22.80 -14.55 24.24
N HIS A 39 -22.12 -13.93 23.25
CA HIS A 39 -20.81 -13.31 23.50
C HIS A 39 -20.89 -12.13 24.48
N GLY A 40 -21.95 -11.32 24.40
CA GLY A 40 -22.18 -10.22 25.36
C GLY A 40 -22.34 -10.72 26.79
N VAL A 41 -23.09 -11.80 26.99
CA VAL A 41 -23.26 -12.45 28.30
C VAL A 41 -21.95 -13.07 28.79
N ASN A 42 -21.13 -13.62 27.90
CA ASN A 42 -19.79 -14.11 28.25
C ASN A 42 -18.88 -12.98 28.74
N ILE A 43 -18.94 -11.78 28.15
CA ILE A 43 -18.23 -10.59 28.62
C ILE A 43 -18.73 -10.16 29.99
N LEU A 44 -20.05 -10.10 30.20
CA LEU A 44 -20.64 -9.79 31.52
C LEU A 44 -20.24 -10.83 32.58
N SER A 45 -20.14 -12.11 32.20
CA SER A 45 -19.69 -13.19 33.08
C SER A 45 -18.19 -13.18 33.36
N ASP A 46 -17.38 -12.55 32.50
CA ASP A 46 -15.95 -12.34 32.76
C ASP A 46 -15.74 -11.19 33.74
N LEU A 47 -16.49 -10.08 33.64
CA LEU A 47 -16.44 -8.95 34.59
C LEU A 47 -16.44 -9.46 36.03
N GLY A 48 -17.38 -10.34 36.32
CA GLY A 48 -17.59 -10.83 37.66
C GLY A 48 -16.43 -11.64 38.22
N ARG A 49 -15.89 -12.57 37.43
CA ARG A 49 -14.74 -13.40 37.80
C ARG A 49 -13.49 -12.58 38.12
N GLN A 50 -13.31 -11.42 37.48
CA GLN A 50 -12.11 -10.60 37.64
C GLN A 50 -12.14 -9.66 38.86
N THR A 51 -13.30 -9.47 39.48
CA THR A 51 -13.44 -8.70 40.73
C THR A 51 -12.88 -9.44 41.95
N ALA A 52 -12.60 -10.74 41.83
CA ALA A 52 -11.94 -11.50 42.89
C ALA A 52 -10.49 -11.03 43.10
N ILE A 53 -10.07 -10.87 44.36
CA ILE A 53 -8.71 -10.46 44.73
C ILE A 53 -7.66 -11.44 44.18
N SER A 54 -8.00 -12.74 44.14
CA SER A 54 -7.13 -13.82 43.66
C SER A 54 -6.99 -13.88 42.13
N SER A 55 -7.69 -13.03 41.37
CA SER A 55 -7.55 -13.06 39.92
C SER A 55 -6.21 -12.48 39.47
N ALA A 56 -5.55 -13.17 38.54
CA ALA A 56 -4.23 -12.83 38.00
C ALA A 56 -4.28 -12.06 36.66
N SER A 57 -5.45 -11.80 36.07
CA SER A 57 -5.54 -11.17 34.74
C SER A 57 -6.78 -10.29 34.58
N ARG A 58 -6.58 -8.96 34.57
CA ARG A 58 -7.64 -7.92 34.52
C ARG A 58 -7.56 -7.03 33.26
N GLN A 59 -6.72 -7.41 32.31
CA GLN A 59 -6.55 -6.74 31.02
C GLN A 59 -7.29 -7.53 29.93
N ARG A 60 -8.17 -6.84 29.20
CA ARG A 60 -9.09 -7.38 28.20
C ARG A 60 -9.04 -6.57 26.92
N ILE A 61 -9.18 -7.27 25.80
CA ILE A 61 -9.48 -6.64 24.52
C ILE A 61 -10.80 -7.20 23.98
N ILE A 62 -11.76 -6.32 23.72
CA ILE A 62 -13.04 -6.65 23.10
C ILE A 62 -12.92 -6.37 21.61
N THR A 63 -12.96 -7.41 20.78
CA THR A 63 -12.82 -7.31 19.32
C THR A 63 -14.15 -7.61 18.62
N GLY A 64 -14.44 -6.96 17.50
CA GLY A 64 -15.64 -7.27 16.71
C GLY A 64 -15.95 -6.20 15.66
N SER A 65 -16.70 -6.52 14.61
CA SER A 65 -17.03 -5.58 13.53
C SER A 65 -17.90 -4.40 13.99
N TYR A 66 -18.06 -3.38 13.15
CA TYR A 66 -18.96 -2.26 13.45
C TYR A 66 -20.41 -2.74 13.61
N GLY A 67 -21.09 -2.26 14.65
CA GLY A 67 -22.48 -2.61 14.94
C GLY A 67 -22.70 -3.82 15.84
N THR A 68 -21.64 -4.53 16.26
CA THR A 68 -21.73 -5.62 17.26
C THR A 68 -21.98 -5.14 18.69
N ALA A 69 -22.50 -3.92 18.87
CA ALA A 69 -22.84 -3.32 20.16
C ALA A 69 -21.70 -3.22 21.20
N LYS A 70 -20.41 -3.22 20.78
CA LYS A 70 -19.24 -3.11 21.69
C LYS A 70 -19.29 -1.89 22.63
N SER A 71 -19.55 -0.71 22.09
CA SER A 71 -19.69 0.53 22.89
C SER A 71 -20.92 0.50 23.80
N HIS A 72 -21.95 -0.26 23.42
CA HIS A 72 -23.17 -0.42 24.21
C HIS A 72 -22.93 -1.35 25.41
N ILE A 73 -22.27 -2.49 25.22
CA ILE A 73 -21.87 -3.34 26.35
C ILE A 73 -20.86 -2.62 27.25
N ALA A 74 -19.95 -1.81 26.69
CA ALA A 74 -19.04 -0.97 27.47
C ALA A 74 -19.79 -0.01 28.41
N LEU A 75 -20.93 0.53 27.96
CA LEU A 75 -21.81 1.37 28.79
C LEU A 75 -22.51 0.56 29.89
N VAL A 76 -22.88 -0.69 29.62
CA VAL A 76 -23.41 -1.60 30.66
C VAL A 76 -22.32 -1.90 31.70
N LEU A 77 -21.11 -2.25 31.25
CA LEU A 77 -19.96 -2.52 32.14
C LEU A 77 -19.63 -1.30 33.01
N SER A 78 -19.57 -0.10 32.42
CA SER A 78 -19.30 1.14 33.18
C SER A 78 -20.36 1.39 34.25
N THR A 79 -21.63 1.12 33.95
CA THR A 79 -22.74 1.25 34.90
C THR A 79 -22.64 0.21 36.04
N LEU A 80 -22.30 -1.03 35.71
CA LEU A 80 -22.13 -2.11 36.70
C LEU A 80 -20.94 -1.86 37.63
N TYR A 81 -19.80 -1.40 37.11
CA TYR A 81 -18.63 -1.06 37.92
C TYR A 81 -18.85 0.12 38.87
N ARG A 82 -19.86 0.96 38.62
CA ARG A 82 -20.32 2.04 39.52
C ARG A 82 -21.27 1.56 40.62
N GLY A 83 -21.56 0.25 40.69
CA GLY A 83 -22.53 -0.31 41.64
C GLY A 83 -23.99 -0.01 41.27
N LEU A 84 -24.27 0.48 40.07
CA LEU A 84 -25.59 0.94 39.64
C LEU A 84 -26.40 -0.16 38.93
N ALA A 85 -26.38 -1.39 39.47
CA ALA A 85 -27.03 -2.56 38.86
C ALA A 85 -28.53 -2.34 38.59
N ASP A 86 -29.23 -1.61 39.46
CA ASP A 86 -30.65 -1.26 39.29
C ASP A 86 -30.94 -0.49 38.00
N LYS A 87 -29.99 0.31 37.53
CA LYS A 87 -30.13 1.11 36.30
C LYS A 87 -30.12 0.25 35.03
N VAL A 88 -29.51 -0.93 35.09
CA VAL A 88 -29.46 -1.90 33.99
C VAL A 88 -30.28 -3.17 34.29
N ARG A 89 -31.20 -3.11 35.25
CA ARG A 89 -32.09 -4.24 35.59
C ARG A 89 -32.80 -4.86 34.38
N PRO A 90 -33.31 -4.10 33.38
CA PRO A 90 -33.91 -4.71 32.19
C PRO A 90 -32.94 -5.62 31.41
N VAL A 91 -31.64 -5.29 31.40
CA VAL A 91 -30.61 -6.12 30.78
C VAL A 91 -30.42 -7.41 31.58
N LEU A 92 -30.30 -7.31 32.90
CA LEU A 92 -30.13 -8.46 33.79
C LEU A 92 -31.32 -9.43 33.72
N GLU A 93 -32.55 -8.92 33.64
CA GLU A 93 -33.74 -9.76 33.46
C GLU A 93 -33.75 -10.48 32.10
N ARG A 94 -33.34 -9.80 31.01
CA ARG A 94 -33.16 -10.48 29.70
C ARG A 94 -32.10 -11.57 29.78
N VAL A 95 -30.98 -11.33 30.47
CA VAL A 95 -29.95 -12.35 30.70
C VAL A 95 -30.53 -13.53 31.47
N LYS A 96 -31.33 -13.28 32.50
CA LYS A 96 -31.97 -14.33 33.29
C LYS A 96 -32.97 -15.16 32.50
N GLN A 97 -33.75 -14.52 31.63
CA GLN A 97 -34.73 -15.17 30.76
C GLN A 97 -34.07 -16.05 29.70
N HIS A 98 -33.01 -15.56 29.05
CA HIS A 98 -32.40 -16.23 27.88
C HIS A 98 -31.17 -17.07 28.22
N TYR A 99 -30.45 -16.75 29.30
CA TYR A 99 -29.17 -17.35 29.70
C TYR A 99 -29.12 -17.63 31.22
N PRO A 100 -30.04 -18.46 31.75
CA PRO A 100 -30.22 -18.62 33.20
C PRO A 100 -28.99 -19.17 33.93
N GLY A 101 -28.15 -19.97 33.27
CA GLY A 101 -26.92 -20.52 33.86
C GLY A 101 -25.85 -19.45 34.13
N GLN A 102 -25.71 -18.49 33.22
CA GLN A 102 -24.77 -17.38 33.34
C GLN A 102 -25.31 -16.29 34.28
N ALA A 103 -26.64 -16.09 34.30
CA ALA A 103 -27.30 -15.08 35.13
C ALA A 103 -26.93 -15.19 36.61
N GLN A 104 -26.91 -16.40 37.17
CA GLN A 104 -26.54 -16.63 38.59
C GLN A 104 -25.11 -16.18 38.90
N THR A 105 -24.18 -16.44 37.98
CA THR A 105 -22.76 -16.04 38.13
C THR A 105 -22.65 -14.52 38.09
N ILE A 106 -23.30 -13.89 37.11
CA ILE A 106 -23.31 -12.44 36.94
C ILE A 106 -23.91 -11.73 38.16
N GLU A 107 -25.06 -12.20 38.67
CA GLU A 107 -25.71 -11.64 39.86
C GLU A 107 -24.81 -11.75 41.11
N ALA A 108 -24.20 -12.92 41.35
CA ALA A 108 -23.33 -13.15 42.50
C ALA A 108 -22.08 -12.25 42.48
N ASP A 109 -21.54 -11.97 41.30
CA ASP A 109 -20.35 -11.14 41.17
C ASP A 109 -20.67 -9.64 41.22
N ILE A 110 -21.77 -9.18 40.60
CA ILE A 110 -22.22 -7.79 40.69
C ILE A 110 -22.54 -7.42 42.14
N ALA A 111 -23.04 -8.37 42.95
CA ALA A 111 -23.34 -8.14 44.37
C ALA A 111 -22.12 -7.68 45.20
N ARG A 112 -20.89 -7.87 44.71
CA ARG A 112 -19.67 -7.35 45.36
C ARG A 112 -19.43 -5.87 45.11
N ILE A 113 -20.07 -5.30 44.09
CA ILE A 113 -19.89 -3.90 43.69
C ILE A 113 -21.13 -3.13 44.14
N THR A 114 -20.95 -2.22 45.09
CA THR A 114 -22.05 -1.44 45.67
C THR A 114 -21.89 0.04 45.34
N PRO A 115 -22.97 0.84 45.36
CA PRO A 115 -22.89 2.29 45.23
C PRO A 115 -21.99 2.95 46.30
N GLU A 116 -21.88 2.32 47.48
CA GLU A 116 -21.05 2.79 48.60
C GLU A 116 -19.56 2.50 48.40
N GLN A 117 -19.24 1.48 47.60
CA GLN A 117 -17.86 1.10 47.26
C GLN A 117 -17.74 0.71 45.78
N PRO A 118 -17.81 1.69 44.85
CA PRO A 118 -17.70 1.44 43.42
C PRO A 118 -16.24 1.32 42.95
N TYR A 119 -16.03 1.16 41.64
CA TYR A 119 -14.75 1.42 40.99
C TYR A 119 -14.74 2.81 40.37
N LEU A 120 -13.57 3.46 40.36
CA LEU A 120 -13.39 4.69 39.59
C LEU A 120 -13.33 4.32 38.11
N VAL A 121 -14.37 4.65 37.34
CA VAL A 121 -14.42 4.36 35.91
C VAL A 121 -13.80 5.50 35.11
N VAL A 122 -12.69 5.20 34.43
CA VAL A 122 -12.00 6.08 33.49
C VAL A 122 -12.41 5.69 32.07
N VAL A 123 -13.03 6.62 31.35
CA VAL A 123 -13.46 6.43 29.95
C VAL A 123 -12.52 7.19 29.03
N ILE A 124 -12.06 6.52 27.98
CA ILE A 124 -11.27 7.09 26.89
C ILE A 124 -11.99 6.75 25.59
N VAL A 125 -12.21 7.73 24.72
CA VAL A 125 -12.89 7.53 23.43
C VAL A 125 -12.03 8.07 22.30
N GLY A 126 -12.02 7.33 21.18
CA GLY A 126 -11.45 7.79 19.93
C GLY A 126 -9.93 7.79 19.89
N ASP A 127 -9.42 8.47 18.88
CA ASP A 127 -8.00 8.56 18.60
C ASP A 127 -7.27 9.53 19.56
N GLN A 128 -6.14 9.11 20.12
CA GLN A 128 -5.37 9.86 21.12
C GLN A 128 -3.89 9.93 20.78
N ASP A 129 -3.23 11.08 20.86
CA ASP A 129 -1.86 11.24 20.35
C ASP A 129 -0.83 10.28 20.98
N ASP A 130 -0.83 10.15 22.30
CA ASP A 130 0.13 9.35 23.07
C ASP A 130 -0.57 8.54 24.17
N PHE A 131 -0.10 7.31 24.39
CA PHE A 131 -0.73 6.34 25.31
C PHE A 131 -0.68 6.79 26.78
N ASP A 132 0.49 7.20 27.27
CA ASP A 132 0.67 7.61 28.67
C ASP A 132 -0.11 8.91 28.94
N LEU A 133 -0.03 9.87 28.02
CA LEU A 133 -0.74 11.15 28.14
C LEU A 133 -2.27 10.99 28.09
N ALA A 134 -2.78 10.08 27.25
CA ALA A 134 -4.20 9.78 27.17
C ALA A 134 -4.73 9.24 28.51
N LEU A 135 -4.02 8.27 29.09
CA LEU A 135 -4.37 7.66 30.37
C LEU A 135 -4.35 8.68 31.51
N ILE A 136 -3.26 9.45 31.66
CA ILE A 136 -3.13 10.45 32.73
C ILE A 136 -4.23 11.51 32.65
N ARG A 137 -4.53 12.01 31.45
CA ARG A 137 -5.58 13.01 31.21
C ARG A 137 -6.96 12.51 31.64
N HIS A 138 -7.33 11.30 31.22
CA HIS A 138 -8.65 10.77 31.51
C HIS A 138 -8.78 10.30 32.97
N LEU A 139 -7.67 9.87 33.60
CA LEU A 139 -7.63 9.67 35.05
C LEU A 139 -7.95 10.97 35.81
N ARG A 140 -7.35 12.10 35.43
CA ARG A 140 -7.65 13.41 36.02
C ARG A 140 -9.11 13.80 35.85
N LYS A 141 -9.66 13.66 34.64
CA LYS A 141 -11.09 13.91 34.38
C LYS A 141 -11.98 13.06 35.30
N ALA A 142 -11.66 11.77 35.46
CA ALA A 142 -12.43 10.87 36.32
C ALA A 142 -12.33 11.26 37.81
N LEU A 143 -11.12 11.55 38.31
CA LEU A 143 -10.92 12.01 39.68
C LEU A 143 -11.68 13.32 39.95
N GLN A 144 -11.62 14.28 39.03
CA GLN A 144 -12.35 15.54 39.14
C GLN A 144 -13.87 15.34 39.15
N ARG A 145 -14.40 14.42 38.32
CA ARG A 145 -15.82 14.07 38.29
C ARG A 145 -16.32 13.55 39.64
N GLU A 146 -15.51 12.78 40.35
CA GLU A 146 -15.85 12.24 41.67
C GLU A 146 -15.48 13.18 42.84
N GLY A 147 -15.05 14.41 42.56
CA GLY A 147 -14.65 15.39 43.57
C GLY A 147 -13.31 15.08 44.26
N LEU A 148 -12.46 14.27 43.63
CA LEU A 148 -11.15 13.83 44.11
C LEU A 148 -10.00 14.56 43.40
N GLY A 149 -10.24 15.76 42.88
CA GLY A 149 -9.25 16.56 42.16
C GLY A 149 -8.01 16.92 42.99
N ASP A 150 -8.15 16.94 44.32
CA ASP A 150 -7.06 17.22 45.28
C ASP A 150 -6.08 16.05 45.44
N LEU A 151 -6.41 14.87 44.87
CA LEU A 151 -5.51 13.74 44.79
C LEU A 151 -4.36 14.11 43.84
N ALA A 152 -3.33 14.77 44.37
CA ALA A 152 -2.23 15.34 43.60
C ALA A 152 -1.50 14.26 42.79
N LEU A 153 -1.87 14.13 41.51
CA LEU A 153 -1.11 13.43 40.50
C LEU A 153 -0.05 14.41 40.01
N GLN A 154 1.17 14.34 40.54
CA GLN A 154 2.27 15.15 40.02
C GLN A 154 2.55 14.71 38.58
N THR A 155 2.49 15.63 37.63
CA THR A 155 2.79 15.41 36.21
C THR A 155 3.75 16.48 35.69
N GLU A 156 4.28 16.26 34.48
CA GLU A 156 5.11 17.27 33.79
C GLU A 156 4.36 18.58 33.56
N PHE A 157 3.04 18.50 33.36
CA PHE A 157 2.19 19.67 33.18
C PHE A 157 2.11 20.51 34.46
N ASP A 158 2.08 19.89 35.64
CA ASP A 158 2.06 20.64 36.90
C ASP A 158 3.44 21.21 37.22
N ALA A 159 4.51 20.47 36.89
CA ALA A 159 5.87 20.98 37.00
C ALA A 159 6.07 22.19 36.07
N ALA A 160 5.55 22.13 34.85
CA ALA A 160 5.56 23.21 33.88
C ALA A 160 4.72 24.40 34.35
N ALA A 161 3.50 24.17 34.83
CA ALA A 161 2.63 25.22 35.38
C ALA A 161 3.31 25.93 36.57
N LYS A 162 3.83 25.15 37.52
CA LYS A 162 4.55 25.68 38.68
C LYS A 162 5.81 26.45 38.28
N ARG A 163 6.55 25.97 37.27
CA ARG A 163 7.73 26.66 36.74
C ARG A 163 7.33 27.95 36.02
N LEU A 164 6.25 27.94 35.26
CA LEU A 164 5.70 29.13 34.60
C LEU A 164 5.28 30.19 35.62
N GLU A 165 4.65 29.78 36.72
CA GLU A 165 4.29 30.65 37.84
C GLU A 165 5.54 31.26 38.50
N GLN A 166 6.58 30.46 38.74
CA GLN A 166 7.86 30.97 39.25
C GLN A 166 8.50 32.00 38.30
N LEU A 167 8.51 31.73 37.00
CA LEU A 167 9.04 32.67 36.00
C LEU A 167 8.21 33.95 35.92
N ALA A 168 6.91 33.88 36.16
CA ALA A 168 6.05 35.04 36.22
C ALA A 168 6.27 35.89 37.49
N LEU A 169 6.76 35.29 38.57
CA LEU A 169 7.07 35.96 39.84
C LEU A 169 8.48 36.55 39.88
N ASP A 170 9.38 36.13 38.98
CA ASP A 170 10.75 36.64 38.88
C ASP A 170 10.82 37.95 38.06
N PRO A 171 11.18 39.10 38.68
CA PRO A 171 11.24 40.40 38.01
C PRO A 171 12.20 40.45 36.81
N GLU A 172 13.30 39.67 36.83
CA GLU A 172 14.26 39.64 35.72
C GLU A 172 13.75 38.80 34.54
N ALA A 173 12.91 37.80 34.81
CA ALA A 173 12.32 36.94 33.80
C ALA A 173 11.06 37.54 33.15
N GLN A 174 10.29 38.37 33.85
CA GLN A 174 9.02 38.95 33.36
C GLN A 174 9.14 39.67 32.01
N THR A 175 10.20 40.45 31.82
CA THR A 175 10.40 41.20 30.56
C THR A 175 10.60 40.25 29.39
N ARG A 176 11.35 39.16 29.57
CA ARG A 176 11.60 38.13 28.54
C ARG A 176 10.36 37.25 28.34
N LEU A 177 9.66 36.94 29.42
CA LEU A 177 8.42 36.16 29.41
C LEU A 177 7.35 36.83 28.55
N SER A 178 7.19 38.15 28.67
CA SER A 178 6.24 38.91 27.83
C SER A 178 6.56 38.82 26.33
N ALA A 179 7.84 38.97 25.96
CA ALA A 179 8.29 38.88 24.57
C ALA A 179 8.19 37.44 24.00
N ALA A 180 8.44 36.42 24.83
CA ALA A 180 8.31 35.02 24.44
C ALA A 180 6.85 34.61 24.23
N LEU A 181 5.92 35.09 25.09
CA LEU A 181 4.48 34.83 24.97
C LEU A 181 3.89 35.36 23.65
N GLU A 182 4.32 36.54 23.20
CA GLU A 182 3.90 37.10 21.91
C GLU A 182 4.33 36.22 20.72
N ARG A 183 5.54 35.64 20.76
CA ARG A 183 6.05 34.78 19.68
C ARG A 183 5.35 33.44 19.57
N ILE A 184 5.01 32.83 20.71
CA ILE A 184 4.28 31.55 20.73
C ILE A 184 2.77 31.71 20.56
N GLY A 185 2.28 32.95 20.43
CA GLY A 185 0.86 33.27 20.19
C GLY A 185 -0.05 33.04 21.40
N ALA A 186 0.49 33.10 22.63
CA ALA A 186 -0.29 33.01 23.86
C ALA A 186 -0.68 34.41 24.34
N ALA A 187 -1.96 34.61 24.70
CA ALA A 187 -2.47 35.92 25.09
C ALA A 187 -1.90 36.41 26.44
N THR A 188 -1.73 35.51 27.42
CA THR A 188 -1.12 35.81 28.73
C THR A 188 -0.44 34.56 29.30
N TRP A 189 0.49 34.73 30.25
CA TRP A 189 1.06 33.58 30.97
C TRP A 189 0.00 32.82 31.77
N LYS A 190 -1.05 33.52 32.26
CA LYS A 190 -2.16 32.93 33.00
C LYS A 190 -2.98 31.96 32.15
N SER A 191 -3.24 32.29 30.88
CA SER A 191 -3.96 31.36 29.99
C SER A 191 -3.14 30.11 29.70
N LEU A 192 -1.82 30.25 29.49
CA LEU A 192 -0.94 29.11 29.31
C LEU A 192 -0.83 28.27 30.60
N HIS A 193 -0.85 28.90 31.77
CA HIS A 193 -0.88 28.23 33.05
C HIS A 193 -2.17 27.42 33.25
N GLU A 194 -3.33 27.99 32.92
CA GLU A 194 -4.61 27.28 32.93
C GLU A 194 -4.64 26.11 31.92
N ASP A 195 -4.12 26.31 30.71
CA ASP A 195 -4.02 25.25 29.69
C ASP A 195 -3.09 24.11 30.14
N LEU A 196 -1.98 24.43 30.83
CA LEU A 196 -1.08 23.44 31.42
C LEU A 196 -1.77 22.67 32.55
N LEU A 197 -2.47 23.35 33.47
CA LEU A 197 -3.22 22.69 34.55
C LEU A 197 -4.38 21.83 34.02
N ALA A 198 -5.05 22.28 32.96
CA ALA A 198 -6.09 21.51 32.28
C ALA A 198 -5.52 20.22 31.67
N GLY A 199 -4.23 20.20 31.33
CA GLY A 199 -3.42 19.02 31.01
C GLY A 199 -4.02 18.17 29.89
N GLY A 200 -3.57 18.35 28.64
CA GLY A 200 -4.14 17.49 27.59
C GLY A 200 -3.76 17.74 26.14
N ARG A 201 -2.69 18.47 25.84
CA ARG A 201 -2.15 18.51 24.49
C ARG A 201 -0.63 18.56 24.57
N LEU A 202 0.04 17.68 23.84
CA LEU A 202 1.50 17.70 23.76
C LEU A 202 1.99 19.08 23.27
N GLU A 203 1.27 19.68 22.32
CA GLU A 203 1.52 21.04 21.84
C GLU A 203 1.58 22.09 22.96
N THR A 204 0.81 21.92 24.04
CA THR A 204 0.80 22.90 25.15
C THR A 204 2.10 22.80 25.95
N LEU A 205 2.56 21.58 26.19
CA LEU A 205 3.85 21.32 26.83
C LEU A 205 5.00 21.80 25.94
N GLU A 206 4.98 21.50 24.63
CA GLU A 206 5.98 21.96 23.67
C GLU A 206 6.06 23.50 23.58
N ARG A 207 4.91 24.18 23.60
CA ARG A 207 4.86 25.66 23.66
C ARG A 207 5.50 26.19 24.94
N PHE A 208 5.24 25.55 26.08
CA PHE A 208 5.92 25.90 27.33
C PHE A 208 7.42 25.61 27.27
N GLU A 209 7.88 24.48 26.73
CA GLU A 209 9.31 24.16 26.60
C GLU A 209 10.04 25.15 25.68
N GLN A 210 9.38 25.59 24.59
CA GLN A 210 9.89 26.65 23.74
C GLN A 210 10.00 27.98 24.49
N LEU A 211 8.94 28.36 25.21
CA LEU A 211 8.94 29.56 26.06
C LEU A 211 10.03 29.49 27.13
N HIS A 212 10.19 28.35 27.78
CA HIS A 212 11.19 28.15 28.82
C HIS A 212 12.60 28.33 28.27
N ARG A 213 12.91 27.79 27.08
CA ARG A 213 14.20 28.02 26.41
C ARG A 213 14.43 29.50 26.12
N GLU A 214 13.44 30.21 25.60
CA GLU A 214 13.58 31.65 25.31
C GLU A 214 13.79 32.50 26.56
N VAL A 215 13.08 32.20 27.65
CA VAL A 215 13.14 32.97 28.90
C VAL A 215 14.40 32.64 29.72
N CYS A 216 14.86 31.39 29.67
CA CYS A 216 15.95 30.84 30.49
C CYS A 216 17.27 30.64 29.74
N PHE A 217 17.57 31.42 28.68
CA PHE A 217 18.83 31.35 27.93
C PHE A 217 19.14 29.97 27.32
N ASP A 218 18.15 29.42 26.62
CA ASP A 218 18.21 28.11 25.95
C ASP A 218 18.36 26.92 26.92
N ALA A 219 18.14 27.14 28.22
CA ALA A 219 18.06 26.07 29.19
C ALA A 219 16.84 25.18 28.91
N GLU A 220 17.10 23.90 28.68
CA GLU A 220 16.05 22.89 28.53
C GLU A 220 15.24 22.77 29.82
N PHE A 221 13.91 22.74 29.68
CA PHE A 221 13.04 22.35 30.77
C PHE A 221 13.15 20.83 30.94
N ARG A 222 13.77 20.39 32.02
CA ARG A 222 13.87 18.98 32.38
C ARG A 222 13.11 18.73 33.66
N VAL A 223 12.03 17.99 33.57
CA VAL A 223 11.40 17.35 34.72
C VAL A 223 12.21 16.09 35.02
N GLU A 224 12.67 15.91 36.25
CA GLU A 224 13.28 14.64 36.67
C GLU A 224 12.21 13.54 36.59
N GLY A 225 12.21 12.83 35.45
CA GLY A 225 11.30 11.72 35.16
C GLY A 225 9.94 12.16 34.62
N ARG A 226 9.67 11.86 33.34
CA ARG A 226 8.30 11.79 32.82
C ARG A 226 7.51 10.86 33.74
N VAL A 227 6.44 11.34 34.38
CA VAL A 227 5.56 10.45 35.15
C VAL A 227 4.84 9.55 34.15
N LYS A 228 5.18 8.26 34.18
CA LYS A 228 4.54 7.24 33.35
C LYS A 228 3.13 7.00 33.86
N ALA A 229 2.20 6.64 32.98
CA ALA A 229 0.83 6.34 33.41
C ALA A 229 0.80 5.20 34.43
N VAL A 230 1.73 4.25 34.33
CA VAL A 230 1.91 3.16 35.29
C VAL A 230 2.07 3.66 36.73
N ASP A 231 2.91 4.67 36.94
CA ASP A 231 3.19 5.20 38.29
C ASP A 231 2.00 6.00 38.82
N ALA A 232 1.38 6.81 37.95
CA ALA A 232 0.20 7.60 38.28
C ALA A 232 -1.00 6.71 38.69
N TYR A 233 -1.29 5.67 37.91
CA TYR A 233 -2.40 4.75 38.19
C TYR A 233 -2.14 3.88 39.41
N ARG A 234 -0.89 3.43 39.62
CA ARG A 234 -0.52 2.66 40.81
C ARG A 234 -0.76 3.48 42.09
N GLU A 235 -0.29 4.72 42.13
CA GLU A 235 -0.46 5.57 43.30
C GLU A 235 -1.92 5.99 43.50
N ALA A 236 -2.65 6.30 42.41
CA ALA A 236 -4.06 6.63 42.48
C ALA A 236 -4.88 5.46 43.03
N ALA A 237 -4.69 4.24 42.48
CA ALA A 237 -5.43 3.06 42.94
C ALA A 237 -5.14 2.76 44.41
N ARG A 238 -3.87 2.86 44.85
CA ARG A 238 -3.51 2.65 46.26
C ARG A 238 -4.26 3.63 47.17
N LYS A 239 -4.22 4.93 46.88
CA LYS A 239 -4.90 5.95 47.70
C LYS A 239 -6.41 5.79 47.72
N LEU A 240 -7.02 5.51 46.58
CA LEU A 240 -8.48 5.31 46.47
C LEU A 240 -8.98 4.14 47.31
N VAL A 241 -8.17 3.07 47.39
CA VAL A 241 -8.46 1.89 48.22
C VAL A 241 -8.16 2.16 49.70
N GLU A 242 -7.06 2.85 50.02
CA GLU A 242 -6.72 3.27 51.39
C GLU A 242 -7.80 4.18 52.02
N GLU A 243 -8.39 5.08 51.25
CA GLU A 243 -9.52 5.92 51.67
C GLU A 243 -10.83 5.13 51.86
N GLY A 244 -10.88 3.87 51.44
CA GLY A 244 -12.00 2.94 51.62
C GLY A 244 -13.22 3.20 50.72
N ARG A 245 -13.17 4.23 49.86
CA ARG A 245 -14.31 4.65 49.01
C ARG A 245 -14.42 3.87 47.70
N PHE A 246 -13.34 3.25 47.24
CA PHE A 246 -13.34 2.52 45.96
C PHE A 246 -12.63 1.17 46.08
N HIS A 247 -13.02 0.22 45.23
CA HIS A 247 -12.29 -1.04 45.06
C HIS A 247 -11.05 -0.93 44.17
N GLY A 248 -10.92 0.17 43.42
CA GLY A 248 -9.84 0.40 42.47
C GLY A 248 -10.29 1.23 41.27
N ILE A 249 -9.61 1.05 40.13
CA ILE A 249 -9.83 1.82 38.90
C ILE A 249 -10.13 0.86 37.74
N VAL A 250 -11.11 1.22 36.91
CA VAL A 250 -11.44 0.54 35.66
C VAL A 250 -11.22 1.51 34.51
N VAL A 251 -10.36 1.14 33.57
CA VAL A 251 -10.13 1.91 32.34
C VAL A 251 -10.87 1.24 31.20
N ILE A 252 -11.74 1.99 30.52
CA ILE A 252 -12.42 1.56 29.30
C ILE A 252 -12.00 2.49 28.18
N TRP A 253 -11.28 1.95 27.21
CA TRP A 253 -10.85 2.67 26.02
C TRP A 253 -11.65 2.20 24.80
N ASP A 254 -12.66 2.99 24.43
CA ASP A 254 -13.47 2.78 23.24
C ASP A 254 -12.77 3.30 21.98
N GLU A 255 -12.95 2.60 20.86
CA GLU A 255 -12.28 2.87 19.58
C GLU A 255 -10.74 2.80 19.62
N PHE A 256 -10.15 1.99 20.52
CA PHE A 256 -8.71 1.73 20.59
C PHE A 256 -8.10 1.29 19.24
N GLY A 257 -8.91 0.70 18.35
CA GLY A 257 -8.49 0.39 16.97
C GLY A 257 -8.02 1.60 16.15
N GLN A 258 -8.62 2.79 16.33
CA GLN A 258 -8.19 4.01 15.60
C GLN A 258 -6.83 4.49 16.07
N PHE A 259 -6.60 4.46 17.39
CA PHE A 259 -5.29 4.70 17.99
C PHE A 259 -4.24 3.76 17.36
N MET A 260 -4.58 2.48 17.24
CA MET A 260 -3.68 1.50 16.63
C MET A 260 -3.40 1.75 15.15
N GLU A 261 -4.37 2.21 14.35
CA GLU A 261 -4.14 2.55 12.94
C GLU A 261 -3.11 3.68 12.77
N ARG A 262 -3.06 4.65 13.71
CA ARG A 262 -2.02 5.68 13.70
C ARG A 262 -0.67 5.10 14.12
N VAL A 263 -0.63 4.32 15.20
CA VAL A 263 0.60 3.69 15.71
C VAL A 263 1.24 2.76 14.67
N VAL A 264 0.42 2.09 13.86
CA VAL A 264 0.90 1.28 12.73
C VAL A 264 1.68 2.11 11.70
N ARG A 265 1.33 3.39 11.52
CA ARG A 265 2.01 4.31 10.59
C ARG A 265 3.25 4.95 11.21
N ASP A 266 3.22 5.24 12.50
CA ASP A 266 4.34 5.79 13.28
C ASP A 266 4.43 5.07 14.65
N PRO A 267 5.29 4.02 14.76
CA PRO A 267 5.22 3.11 15.91
C PRO A 267 5.68 3.65 17.25
N GLY A 268 6.55 4.67 17.26
CA GLY A 268 7.18 5.19 18.48
C GLY A 268 7.63 4.09 19.46
N ASN A 269 7.35 4.27 20.75
CA ASN A 269 7.55 3.28 21.82
C ASN A 269 6.21 2.82 22.44
N VAL A 270 5.13 2.80 21.66
CA VAL A 270 3.78 2.53 22.20
C VAL A 270 3.65 1.10 22.72
N GLY A 271 4.27 0.12 22.04
CA GLY A 271 4.24 -1.28 22.46
C GLY A 271 4.79 -1.51 23.88
N GLY A 272 5.86 -0.79 24.25
CA GLY A 272 6.43 -0.85 25.59
C GLY A 272 5.52 -0.25 26.66
N ALA A 273 4.85 0.87 26.36
CA ALA A 273 3.92 1.51 27.29
C ALA A 273 2.66 0.66 27.55
N VAL A 274 2.08 0.10 26.48
CA VAL A 274 0.93 -0.83 26.58
C VAL A 274 1.30 -2.07 27.40
N GLN A 275 2.48 -2.64 27.14
CA GLN A 275 2.97 -3.80 27.89
C GLN A 275 3.13 -3.48 29.39
N ALA A 276 3.80 -2.36 29.72
CA ALA A 276 4.04 -1.97 31.12
C ALA A 276 2.72 -1.74 31.88
N PHE A 277 1.71 -1.17 31.22
CA PHE A 277 0.39 -0.98 31.83
C PHE A 277 -0.37 -2.31 31.99
N ALA A 278 -0.28 -3.22 31.02
CA ALA A 278 -0.87 -4.55 31.14
C ALA A 278 -0.25 -5.35 32.30
N GLU A 279 1.06 -5.25 32.52
CA GLU A 279 1.77 -5.86 33.65
C GLU A 279 1.30 -5.25 34.99
N LEU A 280 1.09 -3.93 35.05
CA LEU A 280 0.50 -3.29 36.22
C LEU A 280 -0.90 -3.84 36.57
N CYS A 281 -1.74 -4.09 35.56
CA CYS A 281 -3.06 -4.70 35.79
C CYS A 281 -2.96 -6.11 36.39
N GLN A 282 -1.99 -6.92 35.93
CA GLN A 282 -1.75 -8.27 36.48
C GLN A 282 -1.26 -8.23 37.93
N GLU A 283 -0.42 -7.25 38.29
CA GLU A 283 0.18 -7.12 39.62
C GLU A 283 -0.71 -6.39 40.64
N SER A 284 -1.88 -5.88 40.21
CA SER A 284 -2.71 -4.94 40.99
C SER A 284 -3.31 -5.49 42.29
N ARG A 285 -3.48 -6.81 42.42
CA ARG A 285 -3.98 -7.51 43.64
C ARG A 285 -5.20 -6.83 44.26
N GLU A 286 -5.05 -6.22 45.44
CA GLU A 286 -6.10 -5.50 46.19
C GLU A 286 -6.38 -4.08 45.67
N ASN A 287 -5.39 -3.43 45.05
CA ASN A 287 -5.51 -2.12 44.42
C ASN A 287 -5.99 -2.28 42.98
N GLN A 288 -7.18 -2.85 42.79
CA GLN A 288 -7.58 -3.44 41.51
C GLN A 288 -7.49 -2.45 40.34
N LEU A 289 -6.78 -2.86 39.29
CA LEU A 289 -6.68 -2.12 38.04
C LEU A 289 -7.18 -3.00 36.91
N HIS A 290 -8.25 -2.55 36.25
CA HIS A 290 -8.87 -3.23 35.10
C HIS A 290 -8.66 -2.40 33.84
N LEU A 291 -8.35 -3.05 32.72
CA LEU A 291 -8.17 -2.41 31.43
C LEU A 291 -9.00 -3.12 30.37
N TYR A 292 -9.95 -2.39 29.77
CA TYR A 292 -10.76 -2.83 28.64
C TYR A 292 -10.42 -1.99 27.41
N LEU A 293 -9.83 -2.64 26.40
CA LEU A 293 -9.56 -2.04 25.09
C LEU A 293 -10.61 -2.52 24.09
N ILE A 294 -11.24 -1.62 23.34
CA ILE A 294 -12.29 -1.97 22.37
C ILE A 294 -11.79 -1.71 20.95
N ALA A 295 -11.76 -2.75 20.11
CA ALA A 295 -11.23 -2.67 18.76
C ALA A 295 -12.20 -3.24 17.71
N HIS A 296 -12.13 -2.69 16.49
CA HIS A 296 -13.04 -3.05 15.39
C HIS A 296 -12.51 -4.19 14.49
N ARG A 297 -11.28 -4.66 14.74
CA ARG A 297 -10.62 -5.79 14.06
C ARG A 297 -9.93 -6.67 15.10
N ASN A 298 -9.67 -7.91 14.71
CA ASN A 298 -8.80 -8.79 15.47
C ASN A 298 -7.36 -8.26 15.49
N LEU A 299 -6.57 -8.74 16.45
CA LEU A 299 -5.19 -8.32 16.66
C LEU A 299 -4.30 -8.57 15.42
N ASP A 300 -4.55 -9.66 14.69
CA ASP A 300 -3.77 -10.04 13.51
C ASP A 300 -3.89 -9.04 12.36
N ALA A 301 -5.06 -8.41 12.18
CA ALA A 301 -5.25 -7.41 11.12
C ALA A 301 -4.29 -6.21 11.26
N TYR A 302 -4.02 -5.76 12.49
CA TYR A 302 -3.10 -4.65 12.74
C TYR A 302 -1.64 -5.05 12.47
N THR A 303 -1.26 -6.31 12.72
CA THR A 303 0.08 -6.82 12.39
C THR A 303 0.32 -6.89 10.89
N THR A 304 -0.70 -7.24 10.11
CA THR A 304 -0.62 -7.28 8.64
C THR A 304 -0.54 -5.87 8.06
N MET A 305 -1.33 -4.91 8.56
CA MET A 305 -1.27 -3.52 8.13
C MET A 305 0.10 -2.87 8.37
N GLY A 306 0.77 -3.20 9.47
CA GLY A 306 2.14 -2.72 9.75
C GLY A 306 3.19 -3.15 8.73
N ARG A 307 2.96 -4.28 8.05
CA ARG A 307 3.85 -4.78 6.99
C ARG A 307 3.66 -4.06 5.65
N GLU A 308 2.44 -3.60 5.37
CA GLU A 308 2.07 -3.04 4.06
C GLU A 308 2.06 -1.50 4.02
N GLY A 309 1.90 -0.83 5.18
CA GLY A 309 1.62 0.61 5.25
C GLY A 309 2.62 1.49 5.98
N SER A 310 3.73 0.96 6.51
CA SER A 310 4.67 1.74 7.32
C SER A 310 5.88 2.22 6.52
N GLY A 311 6.29 3.48 6.70
CA GLY A 311 7.54 4.04 6.15
C GLY A 311 8.82 3.50 6.81
N LEU A 312 8.73 2.33 7.44
CA LEU A 312 9.78 1.66 8.19
C LEU A 312 10.58 0.72 7.28
N SER A 313 11.83 0.46 7.63
CA SER A 313 12.60 -0.60 6.95
C SER A 313 12.01 -1.99 7.26
N PRO A 314 12.19 -2.99 6.38
CA PRO A 314 11.68 -4.35 6.59
C PRO A 314 12.06 -4.95 7.96
N THR A 315 13.28 -4.68 8.43
CA THR A 315 13.77 -5.15 9.74
C THR A 315 13.04 -4.50 10.93
N GLN A 316 12.69 -3.22 10.83
CA GLN A 316 11.93 -2.51 11.86
C GLN A 316 10.46 -2.96 11.89
N GLN A 317 9.88 -3.29 10.73
CA GLN A 317 8.53 -3.85 10.64
C GLN A 317 8.45 -5.21 11.35
N GLU A 318 9.45 -6.07 11.17
CA GLU A 318 9.52 -7.37 11.85
C GLU A 318 9.65 -7.21 13.37
N MET A 319 10.58 -6.38 13.85
CA MET A 319 10.74 -6.11 15.29
C MET A 319 9.47 -5.56 15.92
N TRP A 320 8.84 -4.55 15.31
CA TRP A 320 7.59 -3.98 15.84
C TRP A 320 6.48 -5.03 15.87
N THR A 321 6.35 -5.85 14.82
CA THR A 321 5.35 -6.91 14.77
C THR A 321 5.53 -7.92 15.91
N GLU A 322 6.77 -8.31 16.20
CA GLU A 322 7.07 -9.22 17.31
C GLU A 322 6.78 -8.60 18.66
N ASP A 323 7.22 -7.36 18.90
CA ASP A 323 7.02 -6.66 20.17
C ASP A 323 5.54 -6.37 20.43
N PHE A 324 4.79 -6.01 19.38
CA PHE A 324 3.34 -5.84 19.45
C PHE A 324 2.63 -7.16 19.75
N LYS A 325 2.99 -8.26 19.08
CA LYS A 325 2.43 -9.59 19.38
C LYS A 325 2.72 -10.01 20.82
N LYS A 326 3.92 -9.74 21.34
CA LYS A 326 4.27 -10.00 22.75
C LYS A 326 3.43 -9.15 23.71
N ALA A 327 3.27 -7.85 23.44
CA ALA A 327 2.46 -6.96 24.27
C ALA A 327 0.99 -7.39 24.28
N MET A 328 0.40 -7.62 23.11
CA MET A 328 -1.00 -8.00 22.96
C MET A 328 -1.31 -9.42 23.43
N GLY A 329 -0.35 -10.34 23.40
CA GLY A 329 -0.50 -11.70 23.95
C GLY A 329 -0.75 -11.76 25.46
N ARG A 330 -0.59 -10.63 26.18
CA ARG A 330 -0.95 -10.51 27.61
C ARG A 330 -2.42 -10.21 27.84
N PHE A 331 -3.15 -9.77 26.80
CA PHE A 331 -4.57 -9.45 26.89
C PHE A 331 -5.40 -10.71 26.68
N ASN A 332 -6.43 -10.89 27.50
CA ASN A 332 -7.44 -11.91 27.22
C ASN A 332 -8.42 -11.33 26.18
N GLU A 333 -8.48 -11.95 25.01
CA GLU A 333 -9.35 -11.53 23.92
C GLU A 333 -10.78 -12.02 24.16
N LEU A 334 -11.72 -11.08 24.11
CA LEU A 334 -13.14 -11.29 24.23
C LEU A 334 -13.80 -10.94 22.88
N PRO A 335 -13.88 -11.89 21.95
CA PRO A 335 -14.50 -11.63 20.67
C PRO A 335 -16.01 -11.39 20.86
N MET A 336 -16.52 -10.31 20.30
CA MET A 336 -17.94 -10.11 20.05
C MET A 336 -18.24 -10.74 18.70
N GLY A 337 -19.06 -11.78 18.72
CA GLY A 337 -19.29 -12.62 17.57
C GLY A 337 -19.87 -11.84 16.38
N THR A 338 -19.39 -12.24 15.20
CA THR A 338 -19.99 -11.93 13.90
C THR A 338 -20.68 -13.19 13.36
N HIS A 339 -21.03 -14.13 14.26
CA HIS A 339 -21.68 -15.38 13.89
C HIS A 339 -23.10 -15.09 13.39
N ARG A 340 -23.48 -15.73 12.28
CA ARG A 340 -24.79 -15.51 11.64
C ARG A 340 -25.96 -15.76 12.58
N GLU A 341 -25.82 -16.72 13.50
CA GLU A 341 -26.80 -17.01 14.53
C GLU A 341 -27.09 -15.80 15.43
N GLU A 342 -26.06 -15.16 15.97
CA GLU A 342 -26.22 -13.98 16.84
C GLU A 342 -26.80 -12.78 16.11
N LEU A 343 -26.46 -12.63 14.82
CA LEU A 343 -27.07 -11.60 13.98
C LEU A 343 -28.58 -11.84 13.83
N PHE A 344 -29.01 -13.09 13.64
CA PHE A 344 -30.44 -13.41 13.58
C PHE A 344 -31.12 -13.25 14.95
N GLU A 345 -30.46 -13.59 16.05
CA GLU A 345 -30.96 -13.30 17.40
C GLU A 345 -31.16 -11.80 17.62
N LEU A 346 -30.17 -10.97 17.24
CA LEU A 346 -30.26 -9.52 17.33
C LEU A 346 -31.40 -8.95 16.46
N MET A 347 -31.56 -9.44 15.24
CA MET A 347 -32.70 -9.08 14.37
C MET A 347 -34.03 -9.46 15.04
N GLY A 348 -34.11 -10.67 15.60
CA GLY A 348 -35.30 -11.15 16.28
C GLY A 348 -35.64 -10.34 17.54
N HIS A 349 -34.64 -9.85 18.26
CA HIS A 349 -34.85 -8.96 19.41
C HIS A 349 -35.22 -7.52 19.03
N ALA A 350 -34.82 -7.04 17.85
CA ALA A 350 -35.28 -5.76 17.33
C ALA A 350 -36.79 -5.78 17.00
N ILE A 351 -37.35 -6.98 16.80
CA ILE A 351 -38.77 -7.22 16.51
C ILE A 351 -39.47 -7.71 17.79
N ILE A 352 -40.25 -6.84 18.41
CA ILE A 352 -40.96 -7.08 19.67
C ILE A 352 -42.27 -7.79 19.37
N LYS A 353 -42.47 -8.98 19.95
CA LYS A 353 -43.74 -9.71 19.91
C LYS A 353 -44.56 -9.39 21.15
N MET A 354 -45.82 -9.04 20.95
CA MET A 354 -46.75 -8.70 22.01
C MET A 354 -47.40 -9.97 22.56
N TRP A 355 -46.69 -10.68 23.43
CA TRP A 355 -47.15 -11.95 24.04
C TRP A 355 -48.52 -11.81 24.71
N ASP A 356 -48.72 -10.73 25.48
CA ASP A 356 -49.97 -10.45 26.18
C ASP A 356 -51.13 -10.04 25.23
N ASN A 357 -50.84 -9.77 23.95
CA ASN A 357 -51.82 -9.35 22.95
C ASN A 357 -52.14 -10.44 21.93
N GLY A 358 -51.91 -11.72 22.24
CA GLY A 358 -52.35 -12.84 21.40
C GLY A 358 -51.33 -13.36 20.38
N TRP A 359 -50.05 -12.98 20.50
CA TRP A 359 -48.97 -13.55 19.67
C TRP A 359 -48.90 -15.08 19.77
N GLU A 360 -49.04 -15.64 20.98
CA GLU A 360 -48.98 -17.10 21.18
C GLU A 360 -50.08 -17.83 20.42
N GLN A 361 -51.29 -17.27 20.42
CA GLN A 361 -52.42 -17.83 19.68
C GLN A 361 -52.21 -17.70 18.17
N PHE A 362 -51.75 -16.55 17.69
CA PHE A 362 -51.40 -16.36 16.28
C PHE A 362 -50.33 -17.37 15.81
N ALA A 363 -49.29 -17.58 16.62
CA ALA A 363 -48.22 -18.52 16.28
C ALA A 363 -48.73 -19.97 16.24
N ALA A 364 -49.64 -20.34 17.13
CA ALA A 364 -50.29 -21.65 17.13
C ALA A 364 -51.22 -21.85 15.91
N ASP A 365 -52.03 -20.85 15.57
CA ASP A 365 -52.96 -20.90 14.44
C ASP A 365 -52.21 -21.06 13.09
N HIS A 366 -50.98 -20.55 12.99
CA HIS A 366 -50.15 -20.59 11.79
C HIS A 366 -48.94 -21.53 11.87
N ASP A 367 -48.89 -22.45 12.84
CA ASP A 367 -47.77 -23.38 13.07
C ASP A 367 -47.38 -24.19 11.83
N SER A 368 -48.38 -24.66 11.08
CA SER A 368 -48.17 -25.43 9.84
C SER A 368 -47.41 -24.62 8.78
N HIS A 369 -47.67 -23.32 8.68
CA HIS A 369 -47.00 -22.44 7.74
C HIS A 369 -45.56 -22.15 8.18
N PHE A 370 -45.33 -21.89 9.47
CA PHE A 370 -43.97 -21.71 10.00
C PHE A 370 -43.13 -22.98 9.85
N THR A 371 -43.72 -24.15 10.06
CA THR A 371 -43.07 -25.45 9.82
C THR A 371 -42.68 -25.59 8.35
N MET A 372 -43.59 -25.31 7.43
CA MET A 372 -43.33 -25.35 5.99
C MET A 372 -42.21 -24.38 5.57
N LEU A 373 -42.21 -23.14 6.08
CA LEU A 373 -41.16 -22.18 5.80
C LEU A 373 -39.79 -22.63 6.35
N ALA A 374 -39.76 -23.22 7.54
CA ALA A 374 -38.54 -23.76 8.14
C ALA A 374 -37.97 -24.92 7.30
N GLU A 375 -38.82 -25.85 6.84
CA GLU A 375 -38.43 -26.97 5.98
C GLU A 375 -37.82 -26.47 4.67
N LYS A 376 -38.54 -25.60 3.95
CA LYS A 376 -38.03 -25.02 2.69
C LYS A 376 -36.74 -24.24 2.91
N ALA A 377 -36.65 -23.42 3.94
CA ALA A 377 -35.44 -22.65 4.25
C ALA A 377 -34.23 -23.55 4.58
N TYR A 378 -34.46 -24.69 5.22
CA TYR A 378 -33.43 -25.70 5.50
C TYR A 378 -32.95 -26.38 4.20
N GLU A 379 -33.88 -26.75 3.31
CA GLU A 379 -33.56 -27.35 2.00
C GLU A 379 -32.78 -26.41 1.08
N CYS A 380 -33.05 -25.10 1.12
CA CYS A 380 -32.34 -24.09 0.34
C CYS A 380 -30.88 -23.88 0.77
N LYS A 381 -30.42 -24.54 1.84
CA LYS A 381 -29.03 -24.48 2.33
C LYS A 381 -28.54 -23.08 2.69
N LEU A 382 -29.45 -22.14 2.98
CA LEU A 382 -29.12 -20.76 3.35
C LEU A 382 -28.59 -20.62 4.78
N PHE A 383 -28.91 -21.61 5.61
CA PHE A 383 -28.69 -21.63 7.06
C PHE A 383 -27.98 -22.90 7.51
N GLN A 384 -27.01 -23.39 6.72
CA GLN A 384 -26.25 -24.62 7.02
C GLN A 384 -25.58 -24.62 8.40
N ASP A 385 -25.35 -23.44 8.97
CA ASP A 385 -24.74 -23.24 10.28
C ASP A 385 -25.72 -23.46 11.45
N LEU A 386 -27.03 -23.60 11.19
CA LEU A 386 -28.07 -23.76 12.20
C LEU A 386 -28.70 -25.15 12.16
N SER A 387 -29.01 -25.70 13.33
CA SER A 387 -29.89 -26.87 13.42
C SER A 387 -31.31 -26.50 12.99
N TYR A 388 -32.08 -27.47 12.50
CA TYR A 388 -33.49 -27.26 12.11
C TYR A 388 -34.31 -26.59 13.23
N LYS A 389 -34.11 -27.02 14.48
CA LYS A 389 -34.76 -26.43 15.65
C LYS A 389 -34.41 -24.93 15.80
N ARG A 390 -33.12 -24.59 15.75
CA ARG A 390 -32.65 -23.21 15.87
C ARG A 390 -33.10 -22.33 14.69
N LEU A 391 -33.11 -22.88 13.48
CA LEU A 391 -33.66 -22.21 12.29
C LEU A 391 -35.10 -21.79 12.53
N ARG A 392 -35.95 -22.73 12.97
CA ARG A 392 -37.36 -22.45 13.20
C ARG A 392 -37.55 -21.40 14.31
N GLU A 393 -36.91 -21.59 15.46
CA GLU A 393 -37.06 -20.70 16.63
C GLU A 393 -36.47 -19.30 16.40
N ARG A 394 -35.26 -19.19 15.82
CA ARG A 394 -34.53 -17.91 15.72
C ARG A 394 -34.78 -17.16 14.42
N VAL A 395 -34.97 -17.88 13.31
CA VAL A 395 -35.11 -17.26 11.98
C VAL A 395 -36.57 -17.12 11.59
N VAL A 396 -37.33 -18.22 11.62
CA VAL A 396 -38.72 -18.20 11.12
C VAL A 396 -39.64 -17.48 12.10
N GLU A 397 -39.75 -17.99 13.33
CA GLU A 397 -40.61 -17.40 14.36
C GLU A 397 -39.95 -16.17 14.98
N GLY A 398 -38.64 -16.26 15.24
CA GLY A 398 -37.87 -15.20 15.87
C GLY A 398 -37.76 -13.92 15.04
N CYS A 399 -37.73 -13.98 13.71
CA CYS A 399 -37.63 -12.78 12.86
C CYS A 399 -38.93 -12.43 12.11
N TYR A 400 -40.05 -13.12 12.38
CA TYR A 400 -41.34 -12.78 11.79
C TYR A 400 -41.70 -11.31 12.07
N PRO A 401 -42.10 -10.49 11.07
CA PRO A 401 -42.65 -10.91 9.77
C PRO A 401 -41.67 -10.89 8.60
N LEU A 402 -40.36 -10.99 8.83
CA LEU A 402 -39.39 -11.16 7.75
C LEU A 402 -39.47 -12.58 7.17
N HIS A 403 -39.45 -12.68 5.85
CA HIS A 403 -39.31 -13.97 5.18
C HIS A 403 -37.90 -14.55 5.44
N PRO A 404 -37.69 -15.87 5.61
CA PRO A 404 -36.36 -16.42 5.93
C PRO A 404 -35.27 -16.01 4.94
N VAL A 405 -35.56 -15.96 3.64
CA VAL A 405 -34.59 -15.48 2.64
C VAL A 405 -34.22 -14.00 2.89
N THR A 406 -35.18 -13.17 3.29
CA THR A 406 -34.93 -11.77 3.68
C THR A 406 -34.01 -11.68 4.89
N VAL A 407 -34.23 -12.53 5.89
CA VAL A 407 -33.36 -12.64 7.08
C VAL A 407 -31.94 -13.03 6.69
N ALA A 408 -31.77 -13.93 5.72
CA ALA A 408 -30.45 -14.34 5.23
C ALA A 408 -29.72 -13.25 4.41
N LEU A 409 -30.46 -12.49 3.58
CA LEU A 409 -29.88 -11.50 2.66
C LEU A 409 -29.62 -10.14 3.31
N LEU A 410 -30.47 -9.71 4.25
CA LEU A 410 -30.41 -8.37 4.82
C LEU A 410 -29.05 -8.03 5.47
N PRO A 411 -28.44 -8.87 6.32
CA PRO A 411 -27.12 -8.58 6.89
C PRO A 411 -26.04 -8.45 5.80
N ARG A 412 -26.07 -9.33 4.80
CA ARG A 412 -25.08 -9.35 3.70
C ARG A 412 -25.17 -8.09 2.85
N LEU A 413 -26.38 -7.65 2.52
CA LEU A 413 -26.61 -6.42 1.76
C LEU A 413 -26.16 -5.18 2.55
N SER A 414 -26.44 -5.15 3.86
CA SER A 414 -26.02 -4.07 4.75
C SER A 414 -24.50 -3.92 4.83
N ASP A 415 -23.79 -5.05 4.90
CA ASP A 415 -22.32 -5.08 4.92
C ASP A 415 -21.71 -4.64 3.58
N MET A 416 -22.31 -5.07 2.46
CA MET A 416 -21.78 -4.80 1.12
C MET A 416 -21.94 -3.36 0.67
N VAL A 417 -23.12 -2.78 0.84
CA VAL A 417 -23.51 -1.54 0.13
C VAL A 417 -23.51 -0.33 1.05
N ALA A 418 -23.73 -0.54 2.35
CA ALA A 418 -23.91 0.54 3.30
C ALA A 418 -22.83 0.57 4.40
N GLN A 419 -21.81 -0.30 4.30
CA GLN A 419 -20.64 -0.39 5.19
C GLN A 419 -20.95 -0.45 6.70
N ASN A 420 -22.16 -0.85 7.12
CA ASN A 420 -22.49 -0.89 8.54
C ASN A 420 -23.75 -1.71 8.84
N GLN A 421 -23.71 -2.53 9.90
CA GLN A 421 -24.89 -3.18 10.49
C GLN A 421 -25.93 -2.16 10.98
N ARG A 422 -25.56 -0.88 11.14
CA ARG A 422 -26.49 0.22 11.42
C ARG A 422 -27.59 0.32 10.36
N THR A 423 -27.29 0.08 9.09
CA THR A 423 -28.28 0.16 8.01
C THR A 423 -29.32 -0.95 8.09
N MET A 424 -28.91 -2.16 8.51
CA MET A 424 -29.82 -3.25 8.85
C MET A 424 -30.78 -2.83 9.97
N PHE A 425 -30.29 -2.29 11.09
CA PHE A 425 -31.20 -1.87 12.18
C PHE A 425 -32.06 -0.66 11.83
N THR A 426 -31.56 0.26 11.00
CA THR A 426 -32.40 1.33 10.44
C THR A 426 -33.52 0.74 9.60
N PHE A 427 -33.25 -0.23 8.73
CA PHE A 427 -34.30 -0.93 7.97
C PHE A 427 -35.33 -1.62 8.88
N LEU A 428 -34.89 -2.20 10.00
CA LEU A 428 -35.78 -2.89 10.94
C LEU A 428 -36.63 -1.93 11.78
N CYS A 429 -36.07 -0.81 12.24
CA CYS A 429 -36.68 0.02 13.27
C CYS A 429 -37.05 1.45 12.83
N ALA A 430 -36.56 1.94 11.69
CA ALA A 430 -36.88 3.29 11.20
C ALA A 430 -38.32 3.37 10.68
N ASP A 431 -38.93 4.52 10.94
CA ASP A 431 -40.27 4.85 10.45
C ASP A 431 -40.11 5.67 9.17
N GLU A 432 -39.62 5.00 8.13
CA GLU A 432 -39.29 5.56 6.81
C GLU A 432 -39.91 4.68 5.72
N PRO A 433 -40.05 5.17 4.48
CA PRO A 433 -40.54 4.36 3.37
C PRO A 433 -39.70 3.10 3.13
N ASP A 434 -40.36 2.00 2.72
CA ASP A 434 -39.76 0.70 2.40
C ASP A 434 -39.05 0.00 3.58
N THR A 435 -39.33 0.38 4.85
CA THR A 435 -38.81 -0.29 6.05
C THR A 435 -39.75 -1.36 6.61
N LEU A 436 -39.26 -2.18 7.54
CA LEU A 436 -40.07 -3.16 8.25
C LEU A 436 -41.19 -2.50 9.07
N SER A 437 -40.92 -1.34 9.70
CA SER A 437 -41.92 -0.62 10.50
C SER A 437 -43.14 -0.23 9.67
N GLN A 438 -42.91 0.32 8.47
CA GLN A 438 -43.99 0.66 7.55
C GLN A 438 -44.79 -0.60 7.14
N PHE A 439 -44.10 -1.68 6.80
CA PHE A 439 -44.75 -2.95 6.45
C PHE A 439 -45.67 -3.46 7.56
N ILE A 440 -45.24 -3.41 8.82
CA ILE A 440 -46.04 -3.84 9.98
C ILE A 440 -47.29 -2.96 10.16
N HIS A 441 -47.17 -1.65 9.95
CA HIS A 441 -48.30 -0.72 10.10
C HIS A 441 -49.32 -0.79 8.96
N GLU A 442 -48.89 -1.09 7.74
CA GLU A 442 -49.76 -1.14 6.55
C GLU A 442 -50.37 -2.52 6.30
N THR A 443 -49.79 -3.58 6.85
CA THR A 443 -50.24 -4.96 6.63
C THR A 443 -51.38 -5.33 7.56
N ARG A 444 -52.48 -5.84 7.00
CA ARG A 444 -53.63 -6.34 7.77
C ARG A 444 -53.28 -7.63 8.49
N LEU A 445 -53.84 -7.80 9.68
CA LEU A 445 -53.74 -9.06 10.41
C LEU A 445 -54.53 -10.16 9.65
N PRO A 446 -53.89 -11.29 9.29
CA PRO A 446 -54.56 -12.39 8.60
C PRO A 446 -55.50 -13.14 9.56
N GLY A 447 -56.56 -13.77 9.04
CA GLY A 447 -57.38 -14.69 9.82
C GLY A 447 -56.68 -16.06 9.98
N PRO A 448 -57.21 -16.97 10.83
CA PRO A 448 -56.57 -18.26 11.12
C PRO A 448 -56.37 -19.18 9.89
N SER A 449 -57.17 -18.98 8.85
CA SER A 449 -57.10 -19.76 7.60
C SER A 449 -56.35 -19.04 6.47
N ASP A 450 -55.97 -17.78 6.67
CA ASP A 450 -55.21 -17.00 5.71
C ASP A 450 -53.71 -17.29 5.88
N LEU A 451 -52.94 -17.13 4.80
CA LEU A 451 -51.48 -17.24 4.88
C LEU A 451 -50.91 -16.02 5.63
N PRO A 452 -50.02 -16.21 6.62
CA PRO A 452 -49.43 -15.11 7.33
C PRO A 452 -48.52 -14.29 6.40
N PRO A 453 -48.68 -12.96 6.33
CA PRO A 453 -47.91 -12.13 5.43
C PRO A 453 -46.44 -12.08 5.86
N THR A 454 -45.53 -12.07 4.89
CA THR A 454 -44.09 -11.91 5.13
C THR A 454 -43.48 -10.84 4.23
N LEU A 455 -42.46 -10.16 4.73
CA LEU A 455 -41.66 -9.23 3.94
C LEU A 455 -40.64 -10.03 3.13
N THR A 456 -40.91 -10.19 1.84
CA THR A 456 -40.14 -10.99 0.87
C THR A 456 -38.85 -10.29 0.41
N ALA A 457 -37.91 -11.08 -0.10
CA ALA A 457 -36.53 -10.66 -0.30
C ALA A 457 -36.35 -9.53 -1.33
N GLU A 458 -37.18 -9.50 -2.37
CA GLU A 458 -37.13 -8.49 -3.42
C GLU A 458 -37.44 -7.08 -2.92
N ARG A 459 -38.17 -6.95 -1.80
CA ARG A 459 -38.49 -5.64 -1.20
C ARG A 459 -37.25 -4.94 -0.65
N LEU A 460 -36.20 -5.69 -0.30
CA LEU A 460 -34.91 -5.10 0.09
C LEU A 460 -34.33 -4.23 -1.04
N TRP A 461 -34.62 -4.54 -2.30
CA TRP A 461 -34.19 -3.72 -3.43
C TRP A 461 -34.69 -2.29 -3.31
N ASN A 462 -35.97 -2.08 -2.95
CA ASN A 462 -36.55 -0.74 -2.87
C ASN A 462 -35.81 0.14 -1.87
N TYR A 463 -35.59 -0.37 -0.66
CA TYR A 463 -34.87 0.35 0.40
C TYR A 463 -33.39 0.59 0.04
N PHE A 464 -32.69 -0.43 -0.46
CA PHE A 464 -31.27 -0.34 -0.75
C PHE A 464 -30.95 0.28 -2.12
N THR A 465 -31.92 0.62 -2.97
CA THR A 465 -31.67 1.08 -4.35
C THR A 465 -30.70 2.26 -4.43
N SER A 466 -30.87 3.27 -3.56
CA SER A 466 -30.00 4.45 -3.52
C SER A 466 -28.57 4.05 -3.15
N ALA A 467 -28.42 3.28 -2.07
CA ALA A 467 -27.11 2.79 -1.63
C ALA A 467 -26.44 1.92 -2.71
N ILE A 468 -27.20 1.04 -3.39
CA ILE A 468 -26.68 0.17 -4.46
C ILE A 468 -26.18 1.02 -5.63
N ARG A 469 -26.93 2.07 -6.00
CA ARG A 469 -26.51 2.97 -7.08
C ARG A 469 -25.26 3.76 -6.72
N ASP A 470 -25.12 4.15 -5.46
CA ASP A 470 -24.05 5.03 -4.99
C ASP A 470 -22.77 4.24 -4.57
N ASP A 471 -22.82 2.91 -4.50
CA ASP A 471 -21.66 2.05 -4.26
C ASP A 471 -20.79 1.86 -5.52
N ASP A 472 -19.55 2.36 -5.45
CA ASP A 472 -18.58 2.34 -6.55
C ASP A 472 -17.89 0.98 -6.77
N ILE A 473 -18.03 0.02 -5.85
CA ILE A 473 -17.30 -1.26 -5.91
C ILE A 473 -18.09 -2.33 -6.69
N TYR A 474 -19.30 -2.63 -6.24
CA TYR A 474 -20.12 -3.72 -6.78
C TYR A 474 -21.52 -3.26 -7.20
N GLY A 475 -22.10 -2.31 -6.45
CA GLY A 475 -23.47 -1.86 -6.59
C GLY A 475 -23.76 -1.19 -7.94
N GLN A 476 -22.90 -0.28 -8.41
CA GLN A 476 -23.08 0.36 -9.72
C GLN A 476 -23.15 -0.64 -10.88
N LYS A 477 -22.34 -1.71 -10.84
CA LYS A 477 -22.35 -2.75 -11.88
C LYS A 477 -23.72 -3.44 -11.90
N VAL A 478 -24.17 -3.95 -10.75
CA VAL A 478 -25.46 -4.63 -10.62
C VAL A 478 -26.63 -3.71 -10.97
N TYR A 479 -26.56 -2.43 -10.55
CA TYR A 479 -27.59 -1.44 -10.87
C TYR A 479 -27.70 -1.18 -12.39
N ARG A 480 -26.57 -1.13 -13.11
CA ARG A 480 -26.58 -1.03 -14.58
C ARG A 480 -27.14 -2.29 -15.23
N THR A 481 -26.76 -3.48 -14.77
CA THR A 481 -27.34 -4.75 -15.24
C THR A 481 -28.85 -4.77 -15.06
N TYR A 482 -29.35 -4.37 -13.89
CA TYR A 482 -30.77 -4.20 -13.60
C TYR A 482 -31.45 -3.24 -14.60
N GLN A 483 -30.88 -2.04 -14.80
CA GLN A 483 -31.45 -1.05 -15.73
C GLN A 483 -31.53 -1.59 -17.16
N ARG A 484 -30.49 -2.28 -17.62
CA ARG A 484 -30.44 -2.89 -18.96
C ARG A 484 -31.44 -4.04 -19.10
N ALA A 485 -31.52 -4.92 -18.10
CA ALA A 485 -32.51 -6.00 -18.08
C ALA A 485 -33.94 -5.43 -18.19
N VAL A 486 -34.26 -4.39 -17.42
CA VAL A 486 -35.57 -3.71 -17.49
C VAL A 486 -35.78 -2.99 -18.83
N ALA A 487 -34.73 -2.40 -19.42
CA ALA A 487 -34.81 -1.74 -20.71
C ALA A 487 -35.05 -2.71 -21.88
N ASN A 488 -34.56 -3.95 -21.78
CA ASN A 488 -34.76 -5.00 -22.78
C ASN A 488 -36.13 -5.69 -22.67
N LEU A 489 -36.88 -5.47 -21.58
CA LEU A 489 -38.25 -5.96 -21.48
C LEU A 489 -39.18 -5.22 -22.44
N THR A 490 -40.10 -5.98 -23.04
CA THR A 490 -41.24 -5.44 -23.81
C THR A 490 -42.19 -4.63 -22.90
N THR A 491 -43.01 -3.76 -23.50
CA THR A 491 -43.98 -2.92 -22.78
C THR A 491 -44.96 -3.74 -21.94
N GLU A 492 -45.38 -4.92 -22.41
CA GLU A 492 -46.29 -5.80 -21.68
C GLU A 492 -45.59 -6.54 -20.53
N GLN A 493 -44.33 -6.94 -20.71
CA GLN A 493 -43.54 -7.54 -19.63
C GLN A 493 -43.27 -6.55 -18.49
N ARG A 494 -43.03 -5.26 -18.78
CA ARG A 494 -42.82 -4.23 -17.74
C ARG A 494 -44.05 -3.95 -16.87
N LYS A 495 -45.25 -4.26 -17.35
CA LYS A 495 -46.49 -4.11 -16.59
C LYS A 495 -46.76 -5.27 -15.63
N GLN A 496 -46.09 -6.40 -15.82
CA GLN A 496 -46.24 -7.58 -14.97
C GLN A 496 -45.39 -7.42 -13.71
N ASP A 497 -46.05 -7.29 -12.55
CA ASP A 497 -45.38 -7.10 -11.26
C ASP A 497 -44.38 -8.22 -10.94
N LEU A 498 -44.75 -9.49 -11.21
CA LEU A 498 -43.89 -10.65 -10.99
C LEU A 498 -42.55 -10.56 -11.75
N VAL A 499 -42.54 -9.96 -12.95
CA VAL A 499 -41.32 -9.77 -13.76
C VAL A 499 -40.35 -8.83 -13.06
N LEU A 500 -40.85 -7.68 -12.58
CA LEU A 500 -40.01 -6.70 -11.89
C LEU A 500 -39.53 -7.23 -10.54
N ARG A 501 -40.38 -7.97 -9.82
CA ARG A 501 -40.01 -8.65 -8.56
C ARG A 501 -38.90 -9.68 -8.79
N LEU A 502 -39.00 -10.50 -9.85
CA LEU A 502 -37.97 -11.46 -10.23
C LEU A 502 -36.64 -10.79 -10.57
N ILE A 503 -36.66 -9.74 -11.40
CA ILE A 503 -35.43 -9.03 -11.79
C ILE A 503 -34.77 -8.38 -10.57
N ARG A 504 -35.53 -7.72 -9.70
CA ARG A 504 -35.01 -7.14 -8.44
C ARG A 504 -34.36 -8.21 -7.57
N LEU A 505 -35.03 -9.35 -7.38
CA LEU A 505 -34.49 -10.47 -6.61
C LEU A 505 -33.18 -11.00 -7.21
N LEU A 506 -33.14 -11.24 -8.53
CA LEU A 506 -31.93 -11.72 -9.21
C LEU A 506 -30.78 -10.72 -9.09
N SER A 507 -31.07 -9.42 -9.16
CA SER A 507 -30.06 -8.37 -8.92
C SER A 507 -29.54 -8.39 -7.48
N LEU A 508 -30.39 -8.61 -6.47
CA LEU A 508 -29.94 -8.77 -5.08
C LEU A 508 -29.09 -10.04 -4.89
N VAL A 509 -29.49 -11.15 -5.49
CA VAL A 509 -28.73 -12.41 -5.43
C VAL A 509 -27.37 -12.26 -6.11
N GLU A 510 -27.31 -11.61 -7.26
CA GLU A 510 -26.06 -11.31 -7.96
C GLU A 510 -25.14 -10.42 -7.11
N LEU A 511 -25.70 -9.36 -6.51
CA LEU A 511 -24.96 -8.46 -5.63
C LEU A 511 -24.32 -9.24 -4.47
N VAL A 512 -25.10 -10.03 -3.75
CA VAL A 512 -24.60 -10.83 -2.61
C VAL A 512 -23.60 -11.90 -3.05
N ALA A 513 -23.80 -12.54 -4.20
CA ALA A 513 -22.88 -13.57 -4.71
C ALA A 513 -21.49 -12.99 -5.05
N VAL A 514 -21.43 -11.76 -5.57
CA VAL A 514 -20.16 -11.10 -5.90
C VAL A 514 -19.37 -10.70 -4.64
N GLY A 515 -20.07 -10.28 -3.57
CA GLY A 515 -19.42 -9.83 -2.33
C GLY A 515 -19.13 -10.93 -1.29
N SER A 516 -19.73 -12.11 -1.39
CA SER A 516 -19.57 -13.19 -0.40
C SER A 516 -19.50 -14.58 -1.07
N SER A 517 -18.30 -15.11 -1.22
CA SER A 517 -17.99 -16.52 -1.58
C SER A 517 -18.65 -17.13 -2.84
N GLY A 518 -19.28 -16.35 -3.72
CA GLY A 518 -19.71 -16.83 -5.05
C GLY A 518 -20.91 -17.78 -5.06
N ASP A 519 -21.62 -17.95 -3.94
CA ASP A 519 -22.78 -18.86 -3.89
C ASP A 519 -24.01 -18.24 -4.56
N ARG A 520 -24.35 -18.75 -5.75
CA ARG A 520 -25.53 -18.36 -6.54
C ARG A 520 -26.68 -19.35 -6.40
N SER A 521 -26.64 -20.25 -5.43
CA SER A 521 -27.66 -21.29 -5.23
C SER A 521 -29.07 -20.73 -5.03
N LEU A 522 -29.22 -19.48 -4.58
CA LEU A 522 -30.52 -18.80 -4.47
C LEU A 522 -31.24 -18.56 -5.79
N ALA A 523 -30.52 -18.53 -6.92
CA ALA A 523 -31.10 -18.24 -8.21
C ALA A 523 -31.55 -19.49 -8.99
N THR A 524 -31.82 -20.60 -8.30
CA THR A 524 -32.55 -21.74 -8.88
C THR A 524 -34.05 -21.49 -8.84
N GLU A 525 -34.82 -22.12 -9.73
CA GLU A 525 -36.27 -21.92 -9.81
C GLU A 525 -37.01 -22.14 -8.49
N GLN A 526 -36.70 -23.23 -7.77
CA GLN A 526 -37.29 -23.55 -6.48
C GLN A 526 -36.99 -22.47 -5.43
N ASN A 527 -35.76 -21.97 -5.40
CA ASN A 527 -35.33 -20.97 -4.43
C ASN A 527 -35.87 -19.58 -4.77
N LEU A 528 -36.01 -19.25 -6.06
CA LEU A 528 -36.66 -18.03 -6.52
C LEU A 528 -38.14 -18.02 -6.14
N ALA A 529 -38.85 -19.14 -6.31
CA ALA A 529 -40.24 -19.28 -5.88
C ALA A 529 -40.40 -19.05 -4.37
N LEU A 530 -39.51 -19.66 -3.56
CA LEU A 530 -39.49 -19.44 -2.12
C LEU A 530 -39.22 -17.96 -1.78
N SER A 531 -38.19 -17.36 -2.39
CA SER A 531 -37.76 -15.98 -2.11
C SER A 531 -38.82 -14.92 -2.41
N LEU A 532 -39.67 -15.19 -3.41
CA LEU A 532 -40.79 -14.35 -3.83
C LEU A 532 -42.09 -14.63 -3.04
N GLY A 533 -42.09 -15.59 -2.11
CA GLY A 533 -43.28 -15.99 -1.34
C GLY A 533 -44.36 -16.65 -2.20
N LEU A 534 -43.98 -17.42 -3.22
CA LEU A 534 -44.92 -18.11 -4.12
C LEU A 534 -45.24 -19.51 -3.59
N ASP A 535 -46.29 -19.58 -2.76
CA ASP A 535 -46.65 -20.81 -2.06
C ASP A 535 -47.62 -21.71 -2.82
N SER A 536 -48.43 -21.19 -3.74
CA SER A 536 -49.37 -22.01 -4.52
C SER A 536 -48.75 -22.60 -5.80
N ASP A 537 -49.19 -23.80 -6.17
CA ASP A 537 -48.73 -24.47 -7.41
C ASP A 537 -48.99 -23.64 -8.67
N ARG A 538 -50.09 -22.88 -8.69
CA ARG A 538 -50.42 -21.97 -9.78
C ARG A 538 -49.36 -20.87 -9.95
N GLN A 539 -48.93 -20.24 -8.84
CA GLN A 539 -47.91 -19.19 -8.88
C GLN A 539 -46.54 -19.74 -9.28
N ARG A 540 -46.22 -20.98 -8.88
CA ARG A 540 -44.99 -21.64 -9.29
C ARG A 540 -44.98 -21.93 -10.79
N ALA A 541 -46.07 -22.47 -11.33
CA ALA A 541 -46.19 -22.70 -12.78
C ALA A 541 -46.09 -21.38 -13.59
N GLU A 542 -46.64 -20.29 -13.04
CA GLU A 542 -46.49 -18.95 -13.63
C GLU A 542 -45.02 -18.48 -13.65
N LEU A 543 -44.27 -18.72 -12.57
CA LEU A 543 -42.83 -18.44 -12.51
C LEU A 543 -42.04 -19.29 -13.52
N SER A 544 -42.31 -20.60 -13.61
CA SER A 544 -41.64 -21.50 -14.57
C SER A 544 -41.80 -20.99 -16.01
N SER A 545 -43.05 -20.68 -16.40
CA SER A 545 -43.35 -20.11 -17.72
C SER A 545 -42.70 -18.75 -17.95
N LEU A 546 -42.51 -17.95 -16.90
CA LEU A 546 -41.82 -16.67 -17.00
C LEU A 546 -40.31 -16.87 -17.23
N LEU A 547 -39.68 -17.78 -16.49
CA LEU A 547 -38.24 -18.07 -16.62
C LEU A 547 -37.89 -18.59 -18.01
N GLU A 548 -38.72 -19.48 -18.57
CA GLU A 548 -38.56 -19.97 -19.94
C GLU A 548 -38.62 -18.83 -20.97
N ARG A 549 -39.67 -18.00 -20.90
CA ARG A 549 -39.85 -16.86 -21.84
C ARG A 549 -38.72 -15.85 -21.78
N LEU A 550 -38.20 -15.53 -20.59
CA LEU A 550 -37.10 -14.58 -20.43
C LEU A 550 -35.73 -15.16 -20.80
N SER A 551 -35.62 -16.49 -20.92
CA SER A 551 -34.40 -17.21 -21.31
C SER A 551 -34.31 -17.54 -22.80
N GLU A 552 -35.38 -17.29 -23.55
CA GLU A 552 -35.48 -17.60 -24.99
C GLU A 552 -34.43 -16.85 -25.82
N TYR A 553 -33.88 -17.51 -26.83
CA TYR A 553 -32.78 -16.98 -27.65
C TYR A 553 -33.27 -15.83 -28.56
N GLY A 554 -32.58 -14.69 -28.52
CA GLY A 554 -32.86 -13.54 -29.38
C GLY A 554 -32.30 -12.22 -28.83
N ALA A 555 -32.59 -11.12 -29.54
CA ALA A 555 -32.17 -9.76 -29.15
C ALA A 555 -32.80 -9.29 -27.82
N GLU A 556 -33.93 -9.91 -27.42
CA GLU A 556 -34.68 -9.59 -26.19
C GLU A 556 -34.32 -10.51 -25.01
N ARG A 557 -33.26 -11.33 -25.12
CA ARG A 557 -32.87 -12.26 -24.05
C ARG A 557 -32.41 -11.48 -22.81
N VAL A 558 -33.07 -11.73 -21.67
CA VAL A 558 -32.78 -11.08 -20.38
C VAL A 558 -32.18 -12.06 -19.36
N LEU A 559 -32.47 -13.35 -19.49
CA LEU A 559 -31.96 -14.39 -18.59
C LEU A 559 -31.12 -15.44 -19.32
N GLN A 560 -30.20 -16.04 -18.57
CA GLN A 560 -29.49 -17.25 -18.95
C GLN A 560 -29.56 -18.27 -17.82
N GLN A 561 -29.99 -19.48 -18.14
CA GLN A 561 -29.85 -20.63 -17.26
C GLN A 561 -28.49 -21.29 -17.48
N ARG A 562 -27.74 -21.51 -16.40
CA ARG A 562 -26.47 -22.23 -16.39
C ARG A 562 -26.71 -23.74 -16.31
N ARG A 563 -25.65 -24.54 -16.53
CA ARG A 563 -25.72 -26.02 -16.50
C ARG A 563 -26.13 -26.59 -15.14
N ASP A 564 -25.90 -25.84 -14.06
CA ASP A 564 -26.26 -26.15 -12.68
C ASP A 564 -27.70 -25.74 -12.31
N GLY A 565 -28.48 -25.23 -13.28
CA GLY A 565 -29.87 -24.80 -13.08
C GLY A 565 -30.02 -23.39 -12.48
N VAL A 566 -28.92 -22.66 -12.30
CA VAL A 566 -28.91 -21.29 -11.77
C VAL A 566 -29.22 -20.29 -12.89
N TYR A 567 -30.15 -19.37 -12.62
CA TYR A 567 -30.50 -18.27 -13.51
C TYR A 567 -29.64 -17.03 -13.22
N GLN A 568 -29.23 -16.32 -14.27
CA GLN A 568 -28.51 -15.04 -14.17
C GLN A 568 -29.09 -14.01 -15.12
N LEU A 569 -29.04 -12.74 -14.71
CA LEU A 569 -29.35 -11.62 -15.58
C LEU A 569 -28.23 -11.47 -16.61
N ILE A 570 -28.60 -11.18 -17.85
CA ILE A 570 -27.66 -10.81 -18.90
C ILE A 570 -28.05 -9.46 -19.49
N SER A 571 -27.06 -8.65 -19.83
CA SER A 571 -27.24 -7.47 -20.65
C SER A 571 -27.29 -7.92 -22.12
N GLY A 572 -28.49 -8.04 -22.67
CA GLY A 572 -28.73 -8.72 -23.95
C GLY A 572 -27.91 -8.25 -25.17
N GLY A 573 -27.79 -9.13 -26.18
CA GLY A 573 -28.00 -8.78 -27.59
C GLY A 573 -26.85 -8.24 -28.47
N GLY A 574 -25.57 -8.56 -28.23
CA GLY A 574 -24.44 -8.22 -29.14
C GLY A 574 -23.93 -9.41 -29.96
N LYS A 575 -23.28 -9.16 -31.11
CA LYS A 575 -22.56 -10.16 -31.93
C LYS A 575 -21.68 -11.04 -31.05
N GLU A 576 -21.64 -12.35 -31.28
CA GLU A 576 -20.86 -13.26 -30.44
C GLU A 576 -19.37 -12.89 -30.48
N LEU A 577 -18.67 -13.01 -29.33
CA LEU A 577 -17.24 -12.67 -29.22
C LEU A 577 -16.40 -13.34 -30.30
N ARG A 578 -16.68 -14.62 -30.58
CA ARG A 578 -15.97 -15.40 -31.60
C ARG A 578 -16.15 -14.82 -33.00
N GLU A 579 -17.39 -14.49 -33.37
CA GLU A 579 -17.67 -13.90 -34.68
C GLU A 579 -17.05 -12.50 -34.83
N ALA A 580 -17.00 -11.72 -33.74
CA ALA A 580 -16.34 -10.42 -33.72
C ALA A 580 -14.82 -10.55 -33.86
N ALA A 581 -14.21 -11.49 -33.13
CA ALA A 581 -12.77 -11.77 -33.22
C ALA A 581 -12.38 -12.31 -34.61
N GLU A 582 -13.18 -13.19 -35.21
CA GLU A 582 -12.93 -13.73 -36.56
C GLU A 582 -12.98 -12.65 -37.65
N GLU A 583 -13.87 -11.68 -37.52
CA GLU A 583 -13.95 -10.53 -38.44
C GLU A 583 -12.69 -9.66 -38.34
N VAL A 584 -12.31 -9.26 -37.12
CA VAL A 584 -11.09 -8.48 -36.90
C VAL A 584 -9.84 -9.25 -37.36
N ALA A 585 -9.77 -10.56 -37.08
CA ALA A 585 -8.66 -11.39 -37.54
C ALA A 585 -8.55 -11.41 -39.07
N ARG A 586 -9.67 -11.47 -39.79
CA ARG A 586 -9.71 -11.43 -41.26
C ARG A 586 -9.19 -10.10 -41.80
N ASP A 587 -9.59 -9.00 -41.20
CA ASP A 587 -9.23 -7.65 -41.63
C ASP A 587 -7.76 -7.31 -41.33
N SER A 588 -7.26 -7.72 -40.17
CA SER A 588 -5.88 -7.45 -39.73
C SER A 588 -4.84 -8.40 -40.31
N ARG A 589 -5.24 -9.51 -40.95
CA ARG A 589 -4.36 -10.61 -41.38
C ARG A 589 -3.17 -10.16 -42.24
N ALA A 590 -3.41 -9.26 -43.20
CA ALA A 590 -2.37 -8.84 -44.16
C ALA A 590 -1.33 -7.88 -43.55
N SER A 591 -1.71 -7.13 -42.52
CA SER A 591 -0.83 -6.15 -41.84
C SER A 591 -0.25 -6.67 -40.52
N PHE A 592 -0.63 -7.87 -40.07
CA PHE A 592 -0.22 -8.39 -38.78
C PHE A 592 1.24 -8.88 -38.78
N ALA A 593 2.08 -8.18 -38.01
CA ALA A 593 3.49 -8.53 -37.84
C ALA A 593 3.69 -9.48 -36.64
N VAL A 594 3.66 -10.80 -36.89
CA VAL A 594 3.82 -11.82 -35.84
C VAL A 594 5.13 -11.67 -35.04
N ALA A 595 6.22 -11.28 -35.69
CA ALA A 595 7.51 -11.10 -35.03
C ALA A 595 7.48 -9.98 -33.99
N GLU A 596 6.87 -8.83 -34.34
CA GLU A 596 6.69 -7.70 -33.41
C GLU A 596 5.71 -8.05 -32.29
N PHE A 597 4.60 -8.70 -32.62
CA PHE A 597 3.62 -9.17 -31.63
C PHE A 597 4.28 -10.08 -30.57
N MET A 598 5.13 -11.01 -31.01
CA MET A 598 5.85 -11.92 -30.13
C MET A 598 6.94 -11.21 -29.35
N ARG A 599 7.73 -10.31 -29.97
CA ARG A 599 8.78 -9.53 -29.29
C ARG A 599 8.22 -8.67 -28.16
N ASN A 600 7.09 -7.99 -28.39
CA ASN A 600 6.44 -7.16 -27.37
C ASN A 600 5.94 -7.97 -26.16
N ARG A 601 5.79 -9.29 -26.28
CA ARG A 601 5.32 -10.17 -25.20
C ARG A 601 6.41 -11.12 -24.70
N TRP A 602 7.61 -11.06 -25.30
CA TRP A 602 8.71 -11.95 -24.97
C TRP A 602 9.32 -11.52 -23.64
N GLY A 603 9.32 -12.42 -22.66
CA GLY A 603 9.82 -12.11 -21.32
C GLY A 603 8.97 -11.13 -20.50
N GLU A 604 7.84 -10.64 -21.01
CA GLU A 604 6.98 -9.72 -20.28
C GLU A 604 6.22 -10.38 -19.11
N TYR A 605 6.18 -9.66 -17.99
CA TYR A 605 5.46 -10.00 -16.77
C TYR A 605 4.13 -9.25 -16.72
N ARG A 606 3.00 -9.89 -17.08
CA ARG A 606 1.68 -9.29 -16.81
C ARG A 606 1.27 -9.57 -15.37
N ARG A 607 1.22 -8.50 -14.57
CA ARG A 607 0.62 -8.49 -13.22
C ARG A 607 -0.83 -8.02 -13.34
N LYS A 608 -1.81 -8.91 -13.21
CA LYS A 608 -3.16 -8.53 -12.73
C LYS A 608 -3.92 -9.78 -12.26
N ARG A 609 -4.18 -9.78 -10.94
CA ARG A 609 -5.10 -10.60 -10.13
C ARG A 609 -5.11 -12.14 -10.31
N ARG A 610 -4.76 -12.81 -9.19
CA ARG A 610 -4.84 -14.26 -8.87
C ARG A 610 -3.94 -15.19 -9.72
N GLN A 611 -2.88 -15.69 -9.05
CA GLN A 611 -2.13 -16.94 -9.32
C GLN A 611 -1.93 -17.30 -10.81
N GLU A 612 -0.88 -16.83 -11.49
CA GLU A 612 0.42 -17.52 -11.65
C GLU A 612 1.35 -16.68 -12.57
N LYS A 613 2.67 -16.91 -12.49
CA LYS A 613 3.67 -16.24 -13.33
C LYS A 613 3.69 -16.87 -14.72
N GLN A 614 3.00 -16.29 -15.70
CA GLN A 614 3.13 -16.73 -17.10
C GLN A 614 4.07 -15.78 -17.87
N VAL A 615 5.26 -16.27 -18.18
CA VAL A 615 6.26 -15.60 -19.03
C VAL A 615 6.28 -16.33 -20.37
N LEU A 616 6.13 -15.60 -21.48
CA LEU A 616 6.23 -16.16 -22.82
C LEU A 616 7.71 -16.22 -23.24
N GLY A 617 8.20 -17.40 -23.63
CA GLY A 617 9.55 -17.54 -24.17
C GLY A 617 10.66 -17.81 -23.15
N LEU A 618 11.90 -17.62 -23.58
CA LEU A 618 13.12 -17.68 -22.76
C LEU A 618 13.30 -16.37 -21.98
N ALA A 619 14.31 -16.33 -21.11
CA ALA A 619 14.80 -15.08 -20.55
C ALA A 619 15.10 -14.06 -21.67
N THR A 620 14.84 -12.77 -21.41
CA THR A 620 15.20 -11.67 -22.33
C THR A 620 16.71 -11.50 -22.49
N GLU A 621 17.46 -12.02 -21.52
CA GLU A 621 18.91 -11.99 -21.45
C GLU A 621 19.42 -13.33 -20.91
N VAL A 622 20.52 -13.82 -21.46
CA VAL A 622 21.26 -14.95 -20.89
C VAL A 622 22.45 -14.39 -20.13
N ASN A 623 22.41 -14.51 -18.81
CA ASN A 623 23.55 -14.22 -17.94
C ASN A 623 24.41 -15.47 -17.86
N THR A 624 25.65 -15.36 -18.33
CA THR A 624 26.58 -16.49 -18.34
C THR A 624 27.76 -16.24 -17.43
N ASP A 625 28.13 -17.26 -16.64
CA ASP A 625 29.44 -17.35 -16.00
C ASP A 625 30.36 -18.17 -16.92
N ILE A 626 31.47 -17.57 -17.35
CA ILE A 626 32.47 -18.23 -18.21
C ILE A 626 33.31 -19.17 -17.34
N ASP A 627 33.22 -20.50 -17.52
CA ASP A 627 34.14 -21.51 -16.96
C ASP A 627 34.51 -21.35 -15.48
N ALA A 628 33.52 -21.29 -14.58
CA ALA A 628 33.73 -21.05 -13.14
C ALA A 628 34.47 -19.74 -12.79
N ARG A 629 34.59 -18.82 -13.75
CA ARG A 629 35.10 -17.45 -13.55
C ARG A 629 33.91 -16.54 -13.23
N PRO A 630 34.06 -15.59 -12.28
CA PRO A 630 33.02 -14.63 -11.93
C PRO A 630 32.96 -13.50 -12.98
N VAL A 631 32.77 -13.83 -14.25
CA VAL A 631 32.62 -12.87 -15.35
C VAL A 631 31.21 -13.04 -15.90
N GLN A 632 30.33 -12.11 -15.54
CA GLN A 632 28.97 -12.06 -16.06
C GLN A 632 28.97 -11.35 -17.41
N ARG A 633 28.43 -12.02 -18.42
CA ARG A 633 28.16 -11.48 -19.75
C ARG A 633 26.67 -11.53 -20.02
N VAL A 634 26.17 -10.53 -20.75
CA VAL A 634 24.74 -10.39 -21.08
C VAL A 634 24.56 -10.60 -22.56
N VAL A 635 23.88 -11.69 -22.93
CA VAL A 635 23.47 -11.95 -24.32
C VAL A 635 21.99 -11.66 -24.49
N GLN A 636 21.65 -10.76 -25.42
CA GLN A 636 20.27 -10.38 -25.70
C GLN A 636 19.56 -11.50 -26.46
N VAL A 637 18.33 -11.82 -26.06
CA VAL A 637 17.50 -12.80 -26.77
C VAL A 637 16.49 -12.08 -27.65
N VAL A 638 16.51 -12.38 -28.95
CA VAL A 638 15.68 -11.68 -29.95
C VAL A 638 14.89 -12.67 -30.80
N PRO A 639 13.56 -12.75 -30.63
CA PRO A 639 12.68 -13.48 -31.55
C PRO A 639 12.66 -12.86 -32.95
N ILE A 640 12.86 -13.69 -33.97
CA ILE A 640 12.89 -13.29 -35.38
C ILE A 640 12.10 -14.26 -36.26
N VAL A 641 11.60 -13.75 -37.39
CA VAL A 641 11.09 -14.60 -38.49
C VAL A 641 12.11 -14.69 -39.62
N ALA A 642 11.94 -15.67 -40.52
CA ALA A 642 12.89 -15.90 -41.62
C ALA A 642 13.10 -14.65 -42.51
N ASP A 643 12.05 -13.86 -42.75
CA ASP A 643 12.12 -12.66 -43.59
C ASP A 643 12.96 -11.53 -42.98
N GLU A 644 13.23 -11.56 -41.67
CA GLU A 644 14.04 -10.55 -40.97
C GLU A 644 15.55 -10.87 -41.01
N MET A 645 15.94 -12.04 -41.51
CA MET A 645 17.35 -12.48 -41.57
C MET A 645 18.22 -11.60 -42.47
N ASP A 646 17.65 -10.91 -43.45
CA ASP A 646 18.39 -9.99 -44.32
C ASP A 646 18.69 -8.63 -43.64
N ASN A 647 18.08 -8.35 -42.47
CA ASN A 647 18.20 -7.07 -41.77
C ASN A 647 18.61 -7.22 -40.29
N LEU A 648 19.55 -8.12 -39.99
CA LEU A 648 20.04 -8.32 -38.62
C LEU A 648 20.74 -7.09 -38.03
N ARG A 649 21.20 -6.15 -38.87
CA ARG A 649 21.93 -4.94 -38.46
C ARG A 649 21.18 -4.10 -37.42
N GLN A 650 19.85 -4.14 -37.44
CA GLN A 650 19.04 -3.39 -36.46
C GLN A 650 19.26 -3.84 -35.01
N TRP A 651 19.74 -5.06 -34.78
CA TRP A 651 20.06 -5.59 -33.44
C TRP A 651 21.55 -5.73 -33.17
N THR A 652 22.39 -5.66 -34.21
CA THR A 652 23.84 -5.90 -34.08
C THR A 652 24.68 -4.63 -34.02
N THR A 653 24.07 -3.44 -34.15
CA THR A 653 24.78 -2.15 -34.19
C THR A 653 25.50 -1.82 -32.88
N ASP A 654 24.99 -2.28 -31.73
CA ASP A 654 25.50 -1.94 -30.40
C ASP A 654 26.22 -3.11 -29.67
N ILE A 655 26.66 -4.13 -30.41
CA ILE A 655 27.33 -5.30 -29.83
C ILE A 655 28.80 -5.00 -29.46
N GLY A 656 29.23 -5.41 -28.27
CA GLY A 656 30.65 -5.41 -27.88
C GLY A 656 31.21 -4.06 -27.41
N GLY A 657 30.36 -3.14 -26.95
CA GLY A 657 30.74 -1.84 -26.38
C GLY A 657 30.60 -1.72 -24.85
N GLY A 658 30.28 -2.81 -24.15
CA GLY A 658 30.06 -2.84 -22.70
C GLY A 658 28.70 -2.29 -22.23
N ASP A 659 28.11 -1.31 -22.91
CA ASP A 659 26.90 -0.61 -22.42
C ASP A 659 25.54 -1.17 -22.89
N TYR A 660 25.48 -1.97 -23.95
CA TYR A 660 24.22 -2.54 -24.47
C TYR A 660 24.14 -4.05 -24.26
N HIS A 661 24.77 -4.88 -25.10
CA HIS A 661 24.84 -6.35 -24.91
C HIS A 661 26.16 -6.94 -25.47
N ASP A 662 26.63 -8.04 -24.89
CA ASP A 662 27.89 -8.71 -25.28
C ASP A 662 27.73 -9.61 -26.52
N GLY A 663 26.50 -10.02 -26.82
CA GLY A 663 26.14 -10.82 -27.99
C GLY A 663 24.62 -10.90 -28.16
N VAL A 664 24.17 -11.56 -29.23
CA VAL A 664 22.74 -11.74 -29.55
C VAL A 664 22.43 -13.20 -29.85
N LEU A 665 21.41 -13.73 -29.18
CA LEU A 665 20.79 -15.03 -29.45
C LEU A 665 19.47 -14.80 -30.20
N PHE A 666 19.49 -15.04 -31.51
CA PHE A 666 18.29 -14.99 -32.34
C PHE A 666 17.47 -16.26 -32.18
N VAL A 667 16.18 -16.12 -31.86
CA VAL A 667 15.25 -17.25 -31.71
C VAL A 667 14.31 -17.29 -32.91
N ALA A 668 14.41 -18.34 -33.72
CA ALA A 668 13.67 -18.45 -34.96
C ALA A 668 12.21 -18.88 -34.74
N LEU A 669 11.27 -17.99 -35.08
CA LEU A 669 9.83 -18.23 -35.08
C LEU A 669 9.38 -18.77 -36.44
N ALA A 670 9.74 -20.03 -36.72
CA ALA A 670 9.43 -20.68 -37.99
C ALA A 670 8.13 -21.51 -37.89
N SER A 671 7.09 -21.09 -38.60
CA SER A 671 5.80 -21.82 -38.68
C SER A 671 5.81 -22.94 -39.73
N GLU A 672 6.82 -22.96 -40.61
CA GLU A 672 6.98 -23.95 -41.68
C GLU A 672 8.43 -24.45 -41.78
N ASP A 673 8.62 -25.69 -42.24
CA ASP A 673 9.95 -26.31 -42.35
C ASP A 673 10.85 -25.58 -43.38
N ALA A 674 10.27 -24.95 -44.41
CA ALA A 674 10.99 -24.13 -45.37
C ALA A 674 11.64 -22.89 -44.73
N GLN A 675 10.98 -22.31 -43.72
CA GLN A 675 11.49 -21.17 -42.96
C GLN A 675 12.66 -21.61 -42.06
N ILE A 676 12.57 -22.79 -41.43
CA ILE A 676 13.67 -23.40 -40.67
C ILE A 676 14.90 -23.54 -41.56
N GLY A 677 14.74 -24.12 -42.76
CA GLY A 677 15.84 -24.30 -43.71
C GLY A 677 16.48 -22.97 -44.15
N THR A 678 15.67 -21.91 -44.27
CA THR A 678 16.15 -20.57 -44.63
C THR A 678 16.99 -19.95 -43.53
N VAL A 679 16.50 -19.96 -42.29
CA VAL A 679 17.25 -19.45 -41.13
C VAL A 679 18.57 -20.20 -40.96
N ARG A 680 18.58 -21.54 -41.08
CA ARG A 680 19.81 -22.34 -40.96
C ARG A 680 20.87 -21.95 -42.00
N ARG A 681 20.46 -21.71 -43.25
CA ARG A 681 21.36 -21.32 -44.35
C ARG A 681 21.97 -19.93 -44.11
N GLN A 682 21.15 -18.94 -43.80
CA GLN A 682 21.61 -17.57 -43.56
C GLN A 682 22.41 -17.44 -42.25
N ALA A 683 22.10 -18.23 -41.23
CA ALA A 683 22.91 -18.32 -40.02
C ALA A 683 24.34 -18.81 -40.31
N ALA A 684 24.50 -19.76 -41.25
CA ALA A 684 25.82 -20.23 -41.67
C ALA A 684 26.63 -19.16 -42.43
N GLU A 685 25.96 -18.26 -43.17
CA GLU A 685 26.62 -17.10 -43.80
C GLU A 685 27.16 -16.09 -42.76
N CYS A 686 26.63 -16.13 -41.54
CA CYS A 686 27.06 -15.29 -40.41
C CYS A 686 28.10 -15.99 -39.50
N ALA A 687 28.67 -17.14 -39.90
CA ALA A 687 29.56 -17.95 -39.06
C ALA A 687 30.79 -17.19 -38.51
N ASP A 688 31.30 -16.19 -39.26
CA ASP A 688 32.44 -15.38 -38.82
C ASP A 688 32.10 -14.46 -37.63
N GLN A 689 30.82 -14.18 -37.39
CA GLN A 689 30.36 -13.31 -36.31
C GLN A 689 30.16 -14.11 -35.02
N ARG A 690 31.24 -14.31 -34.28
CA ARG A 690 31.29 -15.14 -33.05
C ARG A 690 30.35 -14.69 -31.92
N GLN A 691 29.86 -13.46 -31.96
CA GLN A 691 28.92 -12.88 -30.98
C GLN A 691 27.45 -13.14 -31.32
N LEU A 692 27.16 -13.76 -32.47
CA LEU A 692 25.81 -14.11 -32.90
C LEU A 692 25.57 -15.62 -32.73
N LEU A 693 24.41 -15.95 -32.18
CA LEU A 693 23.92 -17.31 -32.04
C LEU A 693 22.51 -17.39 -32.60
N PHE A 694 22.17 -18.51 -33.24
CA PHE A 694 20.83 -18.72 -33.81
C PHE A 694 20.21 -19.99 -33.24
N MET A 695 19.20 -19.85 -32.38
CA MET A 695 18.39 -20.94 -31.87
C MET A 695 17.25 -21.22 -32.84
N VAL A 696 17.27 -22.41 -33.44
CA VAL A 696 16.33 -22.83 -34.46
C VAL A 696 15.57 -24.06 -33.97
N PRO A 697 14.23 -24.07 -33.99
CA PRO A 697 13.46 -25.25 -33.60
C PRO A 697 13.76 -26.41 -34.57
N ASN A 698 13.71 -27.64 -34.07
CA ASN A 698 13.92 -28.83 -34.91
C ASN A 698 12.67 -29.19 -35.73
N ARG A 699 11.52 -28.61 -35.40
CA ARG A 699 10.21 -28.79 -36.06
C ARG A 699 9.50 -27.45 -36.20
N SER A 700 8.62 -27.34 -37.19
CA SER A 700 7.81 -26.13 -37.40
C SER A 700 6.84 -25.85 -36.23
N LEU A 701 6.68 -24.56 -35.91
CA LEU A 701 5.75 -24.04 -34.91
C LEU A 701 4.35 -23.87 -35.52
N VAL A 702 3.73 -25.00 -35.87
CA VAL A 702 2.44 -25.03 -36.58
C VAL A 702 1.37 -24.24 -35.80
N GLY A 703 0.70 -23.32 -36.50
CA GLY A 703 -0.40 -22.52 -35.95
C GLY A 703 0.03 -21.27 -35.17
N LEU A 704 1.33 -20.96 -35.06
CA LEU A 704 1.83 -19.77 -34.35
C LEU A 704 1.17 -18.48 -34.85
N PHE A 705 1.13 -18.29 -36.17
CA PHE A 705 0.54 -17.10 -36.79
C PHE A 705 -0.95 -16.96 -36.46
N GLU A 706 -1.74 -18.03 -36.62
CA GLU A 706 -3.20 -18.00 -36.38
C GLU A 706 -3.53 -17.70 -34.91
N VAL A 707 -2.80 -18.33 -33.98
CA VAL A 707 -3.03 -18.12 -32.55
C VAL A 707 -2.64 -16.71 -32.13
N ALA A 708 -1.50 -16.20 -32.60
CA ALA A 708 -1.08 -14.83 -32.34
C ALA A 708 -2.06 -13.79 -32.92
N LEU A 709 -2.54 -14.02 -34.15
CA LEU A 709 -3.54 -13.16 -34.79
C LEU A 709 -4.88 -13.16 -34.04
N ASN A 710 -5.32 -14.33 -33.54
CA ASN A 710 -6.54 -14.43 -32.74
C ASN A 710 -6.44 -13.65 -31.42
N ILE A 711 -5.29 -13.71 -30.74
CA ILE A 711 -5.08 -12.92 -29.50
C ILE A 711 -5.14 -11.43 -29.82
N HIS A 712 -4.46 -10.98 -30.89
CA HIS A 712 -4.54 -9.60 -31.34
C HIS A 712 -5.97 -9.17 -31.68
N ALA A 713 -6.74 -10.04 -32.33
CA ALA A 713 -8.14 -9.76 -32.66
C ALA A 713 -9.01 -9.63 -31.39
N LEU A 714 -8.85 -10.52 -30.41
CA LEU A 714 -9.52 -10.43 -29.12
C LEU A 714 -9.20 -9.12 -28.39
N GLU A 715 -7.92 -8.72 -28.35
CA GLU A 715 -7.50 -7.44 -27.76
C GLU A 715 -8.14 -6.25 -28.48
N THR A 716 -8.15 -6.27 -29.81
CA THR A 716 -8.75 -5.20 -30.63
C THR A 716 -10.27 -5.12 -30.44
N VAL A 717 -10.97 -6.26 -30.29
CA VAL A 717 -12.40 -6.30 -29.94
C VAL A 717 -12.64 -5.68 -28.55
N ALA A 718 -11.75 -5.95 -27.59
CA ALA A 718 -11.83 -5.35 -26.26
C ALA A 718 -11.55 -3.85 -26.25
N GLU A 719 -10.66 -3.37 -27.11
CA GLU A 719 -10.40 -1.93 -27.28
C GLU A 719 -11.55 -1.22 -28.02
N GLY A 720 -12.13 -1.87 -29.03
CA GLY A 720 -13.21 -1.33 -29.86
C GLY A 720 -14.54 -1.20 -29.11
N ASP A 721 -14.84 -2.12 -28.21
CA ASP A 721 -16.03 -2.07 -27.34
C ASP A 721 -15.67 -2.36 -25.87
N ALA A 722 -14.95 -1.40 -25.29
CA ALA A 722 -14.44 -1.50 -23.92
C ALA A 722 -15.56 -1.64 -22.86
N ALA A 723 -16.78 -1.19 -23.16
CA ALA A 723 -17.91 -1.30 -22.25
C ALA A 723 -18.42 -2.76 -22.12
N LEU A 724 -18.26 -3.56 -23.17
CA LEU A 724 -18.65 -4.97 -23.19
C LEU A 724 -17.47 -5.90 -22.84
N TRP A 725 -16.29 -5.68 -23.42
CA TRP A 725 -15.18 -6.66 -23.39
C TRP A 725 -13.91 -6.12 -22.69
N GLY A 726 -13.82 -4.81 -22.47
CA GLY A 726 -12.68 -4.15 -21.82
C GLY A 726 -12.57 -4.43 -20.32
N GLU A 727 -11.56 -3.84 -19.66
CA GLU A 727 -11.40 -3.98 -18.20
C GLU A 727 -12.62 -3.39 -17.47
N GLY A 728 -13.32 -4.23 -16.69
CA GLY A 728 -14.58 -3.84 -16.05
C GLY A 728 -15.81 -3.92 -16.96
N GLY A 729 -15.64 -4.38 -18.20
CA GLY A 729 -16.72 -4.63 -19.15
C GLY A 729 -17.68 -5.74 -18.71
N GLU A 730 -18.90 -5.70 -19.23
CA GLU A 730 -20.00 -6.56 -18.76
C GLU A 730 -19.81 -8.05 -19.05
N ARG A 731 -19.18 -8.38 -20.18
CA ARG A 731 -18.89 -9.75 -20.62
C ARG A 731 -17.39 -10.04 -20.58
N ARG A 732 -16.67 -9.33 -19.72
CA ARG A 732 -15.22 -9.50 -19.53
C ARG A 732 -14.84 -10.94 -19.20
N ASP A 733 -15.62 -11.63 -18.36
CA ASP A 733 -15.34 -13.02 -17.98
C ASP A 733 -15.33 -13.98 -19.19
N GLU A 734 -16.19 -13.74 -20.19
CA GLU A 734 -16.22 -14.52 -21.43
C GLU A 734 -15.00 -14.23 -22.31
N TRP A 735 -14.62 -12.95 -22.41
CA TRP A 735 -13.40 -12.54 -23.10
C TRP A 735 -12.16 -13.13 -22.44
N GLU A 736 -12.09 -13.09 -21.10
CA GLU A 736 -10.97 -13.64 -20.34
C GLU A 736 -10.84 -15.13 -20.56
N ALA A 737 -11.93 -15.89 -20.55
CA ALA A 737 -11.90 -17.33 -20.80
C ALA A 737 -11.35 -17.66 -22.21
N GLU A 738 -11.79 -16.95 -23.26
CA GLU A 738 -11.29 -17.16 -24.63
C GLU A 738 -9.85 -16.66 -24.82
N TYR A 739 -9.49 -15.55 -24.19
CA TYR A 739 -8.15 -14.99 -24.21
C TYR A 739 -7.14 -15.94 -23.53
N GLU A 740 -7.45 -16.42 -22.32
CA GLU A 740 -6.63 -17.39 -21.59
C GLU A 740 -6.46 -18.69 -22.39
N ALA A 741 -7.55 -19.22 -22.97
CA ALA A 741 -7.47 -20.41 -23.82
C ALA A 741 -6.60 -20.20 -25.07
N ALA A 742 -6.63 -19.01 -25.68
CA ALA A 742 -5.75 -18.68 -26.80
C ALA A 742 -4.29 -18.51 -26.37
N TYR A 743 -4.06 -17.92 -25.20
CA TYR A 743 -2.73 -17.71 -24.63
C TYR A 743 -2.06 -19.03 -24.20
N ASP A 744 -2.81 -19.96 -23.60
CA ASP A 744 -2.35 -21.31 -23.27
C ASP A 744 -1.93 -22.08 -24.53
N ARG A 745 -2.69 -21.95 -25.63
CA ARG A 745 -2.30 -22.53 -26.93
C ARG A 745 -1.01 -21.91 -27.44
N LEU A 746 -0.86 -20.59 -27.35
CA LEU A 746 0.36 -19.89 -27.76
C LEU A 746 1.57 -20.42 -26.97
N GLN A 747 1.43 -20.55 -25.65
CA GLN A 747 2.46 -21.14 -24.78
C GLN A 747 2.79 -22.56 -25.18
N GLY A 748 1.79 -23.39 -25.46
CA GLY A 748 2.00 -24.76 -25.92
C GLY A 748 2.84 -24.84 -27.20
N ILE A 749 2.62 -23.93 -28.15
CA ILE A 749 3.37 -23.85 -29.41
C ILE A 749 4.82 -23.43 -29.15
N VAL A 750 5.04 -22.38 -28.34
CA VAL A 750 6.39 -21.86 -28.09
C VAL A 750 7.14 -22.61 -26.99
N LYS A 751 6.52 -23.57 -26.31
CA LYS A 751 7.13 -24.42 -25.27
C LYS A 751 8.40 -25.11 -25.75
N LEU A 752 8.46 -25.47 -27.04
CA LEU A 752 9.65 -26.07 -27.66
C LEU A 752 10.87 -25.14 -27.69
N LEU A 753 10.64 -23.84 -27.47
CA LEU A 753 11.64 -22.78 -27.46
C LEU A 753 11.74 -22.09 -26.09
N ALA A 754 10.87 -22.37 -25.12
CA ALA A 754 10.67 -21.58 -23.91
C ALA A 754 10.86 -22.42 -22.63
N VAL A 755 11.80 -22.04 -21.75
CA VAL A 755 12.04 -22.73 -20.48
C VAL A 755 11.95 -21.74 -19.31
N LYS A 756 11.05 -22.07 -18.38
CA LYS A 756 11.09 -21.64 -16.97
C LYS A 756 12.16 -22.47 -16.26
N GLU A 757 12.86 -21.88 -15.30
CA GLU A 757 14.03 -22.42 -14.56
C GLU A 757 14.00 -23.90 -14.09
N HIS A 758 12.93 -24.69 -14.21
CA HIS A 758 12.86 -26.02 -13.57
C HIS A 758 12.27 -27.23 -14.33
N THR A 759 11.69 -27.18 -15.55
CA THR A 759 11.15 -28.42 -16.19
C THR A 759 10.81 -28.30 -17.69
N GLY A 760 11.74 -28.50 -18.63
CA GLY A 760 11.38 -28.55 -20.06
C GLY A 760 12.33 -29.35 -20.95
N ASP A 761 11.76 -30.21 -21.80
CA ASP A 761 12.40 -30.82 -22.98
C ASP A 761 12.33 -29.81 -24.14
N LEU A 762 13.38 -29.01 -24.33
CA LEU A 762 13.57 -28.20 -25.54
C LEU A 762 13.81 -29.12 -26.75
N ASP A 763 13.31 -28.73 -27.92
CA ASP A 763 13.55 -29.45 -29.19
C ASP A 763 14.07 -28.49 -30.26
N CYS A 764 15.31 -28.04 -30.05
CA CYS A 764 15.94 -27.04 -30.91
C CYS A 764 17.45 -27.26 -31.04
N THR A 765 18.06 -26.49 -31.93
CA THR A 765 19.49 -26.48 -32.21
C THR A 765 19.98 -25.04 -32.20
N ILE A 766 21.05 -24.76 -31.47
CA ILE A 766 21.79 -23.50 -31.58
C ILE A 766 22.86 -23.66 -32.65
N LEU A 767 22.86 -22.78 -33.64
CA LEU A 767 23.94 -22.63 -34.61
C LEU A 767 24.89 -21.54 -34.12
N TRP A 768 26.17 -21.89 -33.99
CA TRP A 768 27.24 -20.95 -33.64
C TRP A 768 28.51 -21.30 -34.41
N GLN A 769 29.14 -20.31 -35.05
CA GLN A 769 30.26 -20.51 -35.98
C GLN A 769 29.96 -21.50 -37.12
N GLY A 770 28.69 -21.64 -37.51
CA GLY A 770 28.25 -22.62 -38.51
C GLY A 770 28.09 -24.05 -37.98
N GLU A 771 28.45 -24.31 -36.73
CA GLU A 771 28.34 -25.63 -36.10
C GLU A 771 27.00 -25.79 -35.36
N PRO A 772 26.31 -26.93 -35.52
CA PRO A 772 25.06 -27.21 -34.82
C PRO A 772 25.31 -27.78 -33.42
N HIS A 773 24.67 -27.17 -32.43
CA HIS A 773 24.66 -27.62 -31.04
C HIS A 773 23.23 -27.95 -30.59
N PRO A 774 22.90 -29.24 -30.34
CA PRO A 774 21.56 -29.63 -29.92
C PRO A 774 21.25 -29.09 -28.52
N VAL A 775 20.02 -28.63 -28.31
CA VAL A 775 19.55 -28.07 -27.04
C VAL A 775 18.32 -28.84 -26.59
N ARG A 776 18.41 -29.42 -25.39
CA ARG A 776 17.35 -30.20 -24.74
C ARG A 776 16.89 -29.58 -23.44
N VAL A 777 17.77 -28.86 -22.76
CA VAL A 777 17.47 -28.15 -21.52
C VAL A 777 18.05 -26.74 -21.56
N TRP A 778 17.55 -25.86 -20.69
CA TRP A 778 18.04 -24.49 -20.61
C TRP A 778 19.54 -24.42 -20.27
N GLN A 779 20.04 -25.37 -19.48
CA GLN A 779 21.48 -25.43 -19.18
C GLN A 779 22.33 -25.58 -20.45
N ASP A 780 21.85 -26.27 -21.48
CA ASP A 780 22.59 -26.39 -22.75
C ASP A 780 22.74 -25.02 -23.43
N VAL A 781 21.68 -24.19 -23.40
CA VAL A 781 21.73 -22.81 -23.90
C VAL A 781 22.77 -22.00 -23.15
N VAL A 782 22.72 -22.04 -21.81
CA VAL A 782 23.67 -21.31 -20.95
C VAL A 782 25.10 -21.77 -21.23
N GLU A 783 25.36 -23.07 -21.34
CA GLU A 783 26.69 -23.61 -21.61
C GLU A 783 27.23 -23.17 -22.98
N ILE A 784 26.41 -23.25 -24.03
CA ILE A 784 26.81 -22.84 -25.39
C ILE A 784 27.10 -21.34 -25.43
N VAL A 785 26.23 -20.52 -24.83
CA VAL A 785 26.43 -19.06 -24.75
C VAL A 785 27.66 -18.72 -23.90
N SER A 786 27.87 -19.40 -22.76
CA SER A 786 29.05 -19.22 -21.90
C SER A 786 30.33 -19.51 -22.65
N ARG A 787 30.38 -20.62 -23.40
CA ARG A 787 31.54 -20.98 -24.23
C ARG A 787 31.77 -19.95 -25.32
N ALA A 788 30.71 -19.51 -26.00
CA ALA A 788 30.80 -18.48 -27.03
C ALA A 788 31.38 -17.17 -26.49
N MET A 789 30.86 -16.69 -25.36
CA MET A 789 31.36 -15.47 -24.73
C MET A 789 32.77 -15.65 -24.16
N GLY A 790 33.13 -16.84 -23.68
CA GLY A 790 34.48 -17.17 -23.23
C GLY A 790 35.53 -17.09 -24.35
N GLU A 791 35.20 -17.55 -25.55
CA GLU A 791 36.09 -17.44 -26.71
C GLU A 791 36.19 -16.01 -27.24
N VAL A 792 35.06 -15.28 -27.30
CA VAL A 792 35.04 -13.89 -27.77
C VAL A 792 35.83 -12.98 -26.82
N PHE A 793 35.67 -13.15 -25.51
CA PHE A 793 36.24 -12.29 -24.49
C PHE A 793 37.37 -12.96 -23.69
N SER A 794 38.24 -13.67 -24.41
CA SER A 794 39.30 -14.51 -23.85
C SER A 794 40.33 -13.76 -22.99
N HIS A 795 40.46 -12.44 -23.13
CA HIS A 795 41.40 -11.59 -22.39
C HIS A 795 40.73 -10.80 -21.26
N THR A 796 39.51 -11.16 -20.83
CA THR A 796 38.82 -10.48 -19.72
C THR A 796 39.49 -10.77 -18.37
N PRO A 797 39.92 -9.75 -17.60
CA PRO A 797 40.43 -9.94 -16.24
C PRO A 797 39.38 -10.54 -15.30
N ARG A 798 39.83 -11.45 -14.42
CA ARG A 798 38.94 -12.16 -13.48
C ARG A 798 38.65 -11.29 -12.26
N ILE A 799 37.55 -10.55 -12.28
CA ILE A 799 37.14 -9.65 -11.18
C ILE A 799 36.00 -10.25 -10.38
N ARG A 800 36.21 -10.53 -9.09
CA ARG A 800 35.16 -11.05 -8.20
C ARG A 800 34.11 -10.01 -7.84
N ASP A 801 34.42 -8.75 -8.03
CA ASP A 801 33.59 -7.63 -7.62
C ASP A 801 32.48 -7.27 -8.61
N ASP A 802 31.24 -7.52 -8.24
CA ASP A 802 30.06 -7.29 -9.09
C ASP A 802 29.94 -5.83 -9.56
N VAL A 803 30.22 -4.86 -8.68
CA VAL A 803 30.05 -3.42 -8.97
C VAL A 803 31.06 -2.93 -10.00
N MET A 804 32.27 -3.51 -9.99
CA MET A 804 33.32 -3.20 -10.97
C MET A 804 33.13 -3.88 -12.32
N ARG A 805 32.29 -4.92 -12.39
CA ARG A 805 31.89 -5.56 -13.65
C ARG A 805 30.78 -4.80 -14.38
N MET A 806 29.93 -4.06 -13.65
CA MET A 806 28.83 -3.29 -14.25
C MET A 806 29.33 -2.19 -15.18
N SER A 807 28.72 -2.09 -16.35
CA SER A 807 28.90 -1.00 -17.32
C SER A 807 28.01 0.21 -17.04
N SER A 808 26.77 -0.01 -16.57
CA SER A 808 25.77 1.04 -16.33
C SER A 808 25.16 1.00 -14.90
N GLY A 809 24.34 1.99 -14.54
CA GLY A 809 23.64 2.08 -13.25
C GLY A 809 24.28 3.01 -12.20
N ARG A 810 23.64 3.14 -11.02
CA ARG A 810 24.11 4.01 -9.93
C ARG A 810 25.42 3.49 -9.34
N ASP A 811 26.47 4.30 -9.42
CA ASP A 811 27.78 3.99 -8.84
C ASP A 811 27.98 4.67 -7.48
N GLY A 812 27.50 4.02 -6.42
CA GLY A 812 27.72 4.47 -5.04
C GLY A 812 29.18 4.35 -4.56
N THR A 813 30.05 3.72 -5.36
CA THR A 813 31.43 3.41 -4.98
C THR A 813 32.47 4.33 -5.63
N ALA A 814 32.02 5.23 -6.51
CA ALA A 814 32.80 6.25 -7.19
C ALA A 814 33.79 6.99 -6.28
N GLY A 815 33.35 7.46 -5.11
CA GLY A 815 34.20 8.21 -4.17
C GLY A 815 35.34 7.38 -3.58
N ALA A 816 35.07 6.13 -3.23
CA ALA A 816 36.10 5.21 -2.72
C ALA A 816 37.08 4.80 -3.83
N ARG A 817 36.60 4.59 -5.06
CA ARG A 817 37.45 4.31 -6.23
C ARG A 817 38.40 5.47 -6.53
N ARG A 818 37.89 6.71 -6.55
CA ARG A 818 38.72 7.92 -6.68
C ARG A 818 39.81 7.99 -5.61
N SER A 819 39.45 7.75 -4.35
CA SER A 819 40.40 7.74 -3.24
C SER A 819 41.51 6.69 -3.39
N VAL A 820 41.21 5.53 -3.98
CA VAL A 820 42.20 4.48 -4.26
C VAL A 820 43.09 4.85 -5.44
N ILE A 821 42.53 5.42 -6.52
CA ILE A 821 43.31 5.96 -7.64
C ILE A 821 44.29 7.04 -7.17
N ASP A 822 43.85 7.96 -6.30
CA ASP A 822 44.72 8.99 -5.72
C ASP A 822 45.90 8.40 -4.94
N LYS A 823 45.69 7.27 -4.25
CA LYS A 823 46.77 6.54 -3.56
C LYS A 823 47.69 5.83 -4.54
N ILE A 824 47.18 5.21 -5.61
CA ILE A 824 47.99 4.59 -6.67
C ILE A 824 48.94 5.63 -7.27
N LEU A 825 48.42 6.83 -7.57
CA LEU A 825 49.16 7.94 -8.17
C LEU A 825 50.01 8.74 -7.17
N ASN A 826 50.21 8.25 -5.95
CA ASN A 826 51.14 8.82 -4.97
C ASN A 826 52.51 8.12 -5.06
N ARG A 827 53.60 8.86 -4.79
CA ARG A 827 54.97 8.29 -4.75
C ARG A 827 55.10 7.15 -3.72
N ASP A 828 54.48 7.29 -2.54
CA ASP A 828 54.42 6.26 -1.49
C ASP A 828 53.19 5.33 -1.63
N GLY A 829 52.59 5.26 -2.82
CA GLY A 829 51.34 4.55 -3.10
C GLY A 829 51.23 3.14 -2.51
N PRO A 830 52.21 2.23 -2.69
CA PRO A 830 52.14 0.89 -2.12
C PRO A 830 51.95 0.86 -0.59
N ARG A 831 52.61 1.75 0.15
CA ARG A 831 52.46 1.88 1.62
C ARG A 831 51.11 2.49 2.01
N LEU A 832 50.62 3.44 1.22
CA LEU A 832 49.32 4.07 1.45
C LEU A 832 48.16 3.10 1.21
N LEU A 833 48.28 2.20 0.23
CA LEU A 833 47.32 1.14 -0.02
C LEU A 833 47.36 0.06 1.07
N GLU A 834 48.55 -0.27 1.60
CA GLU A 834 48.69 -1.23 2.71
C GLU A 834 48.06 -0.73 4.02
N ASN A 835 48.25 0.55 4.36
CA ASN A 835 47.79 1.16 5.61
C ASN A 835 46.32 1.62 5.59
N GLU A 836 45.61 1.44 4.48
CA GLU A 836 44.21 1.84 4.36
C GLU A 836 43.28 0.96 5.22
N THR A 837 42.42 1.61 6.01
CA THR A 837 41.50 0.96 6.94
C THR A 837 40.03 1.00 6.51
N GLY A 838 39.67 1.90 5.59
CA GLY A 838 38.31 2.07 5.08
C GLY A 838 37.77 0.83 4.35
N ALA A 839 36.61 0.33 4.77
CA ALA A 839 36.00 -0.88 4.21
C ALA A 839 35.72 -0.77 2.70
N ALA A 840 35.26 0.40 2.23
CA ALA A 840 34.97 0.63 0.81
C ALA A 840 36.24 0.70 -0.06
N GLN A 841 37.34 1.25 0.45
CA GLN A 841 38.62 1.34 -0.25
C GLN A 841 39.34 -0.01 -0.27
N ARG A 842 39.29 -0.78 0.83
CA ARG A 842 39.85 -2.13 0.93
C ARG A 842 39.26 -3.09 -0.09
N ARG A 843 37.99 -2.91 -0.45
CA ARG A 843 37.34 -3.63 -1.55
C ARG A 843 38.13 -3.52 -2.85
N PHE A 844 38.51 -2.30 -3.26
CA PHE A 844 39.31 -2.07 -4.47
C PHE A 844 40.76 -2.50 -4.33
N ILE A 845 41.36 -2.33 -3.15
CA ILE A 845 42.73 -2.79 -2.89
C ILE A 845 42.82 -4.32 -3.03
N ASN A 846 41.81 -5.05 -2.57
CA ASN A 846 41.73 -6.50 -2.77
C ASN A 846 41.64 -6.88 -4.25
N ILE A 847 40.96 -6.08 -5.09
CA ILE A 847 40.91 -6.29 -6.54
C ILE A 847 42.32 -6.09 -7.14
N ILE A 848 43.00 -5.01 -6.79
CA ILE A 848 44.35 -4.70 -7.27
C ILE A 848 45.34 -5.81 -6.88
N GLU A 849 45.22 -6.34 -5.66
CA GLU A 849 46.11 -7.35 -5.10
C GLU A 849 45.80 -8.77 -5.60
N LYS A 850 44.55 -9.23 -5.43
CA LYS A 850 44.21 -10.65 -5.59
C LYS A 850 43.64 -10.98 -6.96
N ASP A 851 42.93 -10.06 -7.59
CA ASP A 851 42.25 -10.31 -8.86
C ASP A 851 43.15 -9.91 -10.03
N LEU A 852 43.74 -8.71 -9.95
CA LEU A 852 44.58 -8.15 -10.99
C LEU A 852 46.08 -8.40 -10.78
N GLY A 853 46.56 -8.72 -9.58
CA GLY A 853 47.97 -9.08 -9.32
C GLY A 853 48.98 -7.92 -9.37
N TYR A 854 48.53 -6.66 -9.22
CA TYR A 854 49.41 -5.49 -9.26
C TYR A 854 50.12 -5.20 -7.94
N LEU A 855 49.47 -5.45 -6.79
CA LEU A 855 50.04 -5.20 -5.46
C LEU A 855 50.64 -6.48 -4.89
N VAL A 856 51.94 -6.48 -4.61
CA VAL A 856 52.65 -7.63 -4.02
C VAL A 856 53.20 -7.27 -2.65
N ARG A 857 52.94 -8.14 -1.65
CA ARG A 857 53.29 -7.92 -0.24
C ARG A 857 54.41 -8.84 0.29
N ASN A 858 55.26 -9.38 -0.59
CA ASN A 858 56.36 -10.25 -0.20
C ASN A 858 57.54 -9.44 0.39
N GLY A 859 57.35 -8.89 1.60
CA GLY A 859 58.30 -8.01 2.27
C GLY A 859 57.83 -6.56 2.30
N ARG A 860 58.35 -5.71 1.40
CA ARG A 860 57.88 -4.32 1.24
C ARG A 860 56.78 -4.28 0.18
N PRO A 861 55.64 -3.60 0.41
CA PRO A 861 54.58 -3.51 -0.59
C PRO A 861 55.09 -2.80 -1.84
N GLU A 862 54.83 -3.38 -3.00
CA GLU A 862 55.20 -2.83 -4.30
C GLU A 862 54.04 -2.96 -5.29
N LEU A 863 53.88 -1.94 -6.15
CA LEU A 863 52.99 -1.99 -7.31
C LEU A 863 53.82 -2.33 -8.55
N ARG A 864 53.54 -3.48 -9.18
CA ARG A 864 54.24 -3.96 -10.38
C ARG A 864 53.26 -4.45 -11.44
N ALA A 865 53.74 -4.63 -12.66
CA ALA A 865 52.94 -5.22 -13.73
C ALA A 865 52.50 -6.65 -13.36
N PRO A 866 51.29 -7.07 -13.73
CA PRO A 866 50.79 -8.42 -13.49
C PRO A 866 51.60 -9.48 -14.26
N SER A 867 51.77 -10.64 -13.62
CA SER A 867 52.49 -11.78 -14.19
C SER A 867 51.65 -12.47 -15.28
N ALA A 868 52.25 -12.74 -16.44
CA ALA A 868 51.63 -13.51 -17.51
C ALA A 868 51.31 -14.96 -17.10
N GLU A 869 52.03 -15.52 -16.13
CA GLU A 869 51.79 -16.89 -15.64
C GLU A 869 50.67 -16.96 -14.60
N GLN A 870 50.59 -15.96 -13.71
CA GLN A 870 49.65 -15.98 -12.57
C GLN A 870 48.35 -15.23 -12.86
N HIS A 871 48.41 -14.18 -13.69
CA HIS A 871 47.29 -13.33 -14.05
C HIS A 871 47.33 -12.98 -15.57
N PRO A 872 47.22 -13.97 -16.47
CA PRO A 872 47.40 -13.77 -17.92
C PRO A 872 46.45 -12.72 -18.50
N GLU A 873 45.17 -12.72 -18.12
CA GLU A 873 44.20 -11.77 -18.68
C GLU A 873 44.43 -10.33 -18.16
N ALA A 874 44.88 -10.18 -16.91
CA ALA A 874 45.30 -8.89 -16.36
C ALA A 874 46.60 -8.40 -17.02
N HIS A 875 47.48 -9.31 -17.44
CA HIS A 875 48.68 -9.01 -18.21
C HIS A 875 48.34 -8.50 -19.61
N GLU A 876 47.41 -9.15 -20.32
CA GLU A 876 46.95 -8.69 -21.64
C GLU A 876 46.31 -7.29 -21.58
N THR A 877 45.45 -7.03 -20.59
CA THR A 877 44.87 -5.69 -20.40
C THR A 877 45.90 -4.64 -20.00
N HIS A 878 46.89 -5.01 -19.17
CA HIS A 878 48.04 -4.15 -18.87
C HIS A 878 48.78 -3.77 -20.14
N GLN A 879 49.11 -4.75 -20.98
CA GLN A 879 49.84 -4.54 -22.23
C GLN A 879 49.05 -3.65 -23.19
N ALA A 880 47.74 -3.83 -23.31
CA ALA A 880 46.90 -2.98 -24.15
C ALA A 880 46.91 -1.49 -23.72
N VAL A 881 46.95 -1.22 -22.40
CA VAL A 881 47.11 0.14 -21.88
C VAL A 881 48.54 0.65 -22.14
N ARG A 882 49.56 -0.19 -21.96
CA ARG A 882 50.96 0.18 -22.24
C ARG A 882 51.18 0.54 -23.70
N ASP A 883 50.66 -0.26 -24.63
CA ASP A 883 50.70 0.02 -26.07
C ASP A 883 50.06 1.39 -26.39
N TYR A 884 48.93 1.71 -25.75
CA TYR A 884 48.27 3.00 -25.91
C TYR A 884 49.15 4.14 -25.38
N VAL A 885 49.70 4.01 -24.17
CA VAL A 885 50.60 5.01 -23.57
C VAL A 885 51.86 5.19 -24.41
N ASP A 886 52.41 4.12 -24.97
CA ASP A 886 53.59 4.17 -25.84
C ASP A 886 53.27 4.82 -27.19
N ALA A 887 52.09 4.55 -27.76
CA ALA A 887 51.61 5.25 -28.96
C ALA A 887 51.45 6.76 -28.72
N VAL A 888 50.97 7.16 -27.54
CA VAL A 888 50.84 8.57 -27.11
C VAL A 888 52.18 9.31 -27.10
N LYS A 889 53.31 8.60 -26.88
CA LYS A 889 54.65 9.20 -26.92
C LYS A 889 55.00 9.75 -28.31
N THR A 890 54.41 9.20 -29.36
CA THR A 890 54.66 9.59 -30.75
C THR A 890 53.62 10.57 -31.28
N THR A 891 52.33 10.36 -30.98
CA THR A 891 51.21 11.16 -31.48
C THR A 891 50.10 11.24 -30.44
N PRO A 892 49.44 12.41 -30.23
CA PRO A 892 48.29 12.49 -29.35
C PRO A 892 47.16 11.53 -29.78
N LYS A 893 46.56 10.81 -28.82
CA LYS A 893 45.52 9.80 -29.05
C LYS A 893 44.22 10.14 -28.34
N SER A 894 43.09 9.76 -28.94
CA SER A 894 41.79 9.91 -28.28
C SER A 894 41.66 8.92 -27.13
N LEU A 895 41.15 9.36 -25.99
CA LEU A 895 40.88 8.45 -24.86
C LEU A 895 39.80 7.42 -25.22
N ALA A 896 38.91 7.76 -26.15
CA ALA A 896 37.89 6.84 -26.67
C ALA A 896 38.51 5.63 -27.39
N GLU A 897 39.68 5.76 -28.03
CA GLU A 897 40.37 4.63 -28.66
C GLU A 897 40.75 3.57 -27.61
N LEU A 898 41.23 3.99 -26.44
CA LEU A 898 41.59 3.08 -25.36
C LEU A 898 40.34 2.43 -24.74
N VAL A 899 39.31 3.23 -24.47
CA VAL A 899 38.06 2.73 -23.90
C VAL A 899 37.42 1.72 -24.84
N GLN A 900 37.30 2.03 -26.13
CA GLN A 900 36.77 1.11 -27.12
C GLN A 900 37.61 -0.16 -27.20
N ARG A 901 38.95 -0.06 -27.24
CA ARG A 901 39.84 -1.23 -27.28
C ARG A 901 39.65 -2.15 -26.06
N LEU A 902 39.52 -1.59 -24.85
CA LEU A 902 39.38 -2.39 -23.63
C LEU A 902 37.96 -2.90 -23.38
N CYS A 903 36.93 -2.17 -23.78
CA CYS A 903 35.53 -2.55 -23.61
C CYS A 903 35.02 -3.49 -24.73
N SER A 904 35.79 -3.67 -25.82
CA SER A 904 35.49 -4.59 -26.90
C SER A 904 36.28 -5.92 -26.84
N PRO A 905 35.86 -6.96 -27.57
CA PRO A 905 36.63 -8.20 -27.73
C PRO A 905 38.09 -7.93 -28.16
N PRO A 906 39.09 -8.66 -27.63
CA PRO A 906 38.97 -9.82 -26.75
C PRO A 906 38.87 -9.50 -25.25
N PHE A 907 38.79 -8.22 -24.85
CA PHE A 907 38.92 -7.80 -23.46
C PHE A 907 37.58 -7.65 -22.73
N GLY A 908 36.63 -6.89 -23.29
CA GLY A 908 35.30 -6.67 -22.70
C GLY A 908 35.30 -6.14 -21.27
N VAL A 909 36.25 -5.29 -20.89
CA VAL A 909 36.39 -4.76 -19.52
C VAL A 909 35.24 -3.79 -19.21
N GLY A 910 34.60 -3.95 -18.05
CA GLY A 910 33.58 -3.01 -17.58
C GLY A 910 34.16 -1.60 -17.39
N ILE A 911 33.45 -0.58 -17.89
CA ILE A 911 33.94 0.82 -17.97
C ILE A 911 34.42 1.38 -16.62
N ARG A 912 33.86 0.91 -15.50
CA ARG A 912 34.23 1.35 -14.14
C ARG A 912 35.63 0.93 -13.72
N LEU A 913 36.17 -0.15 -14.30
CA LEU A 913 37.51 -0.66 -14.02
C LEU A 913 38.60 0.03 -14.83
N VAL A 914 38.26 0.54 -16.02
CA VAL A 914 39.20 1.16 -16.97
C VAL A 914 40.05 2.28 -16.34
N PRO A 915 39.50 3.24 -15.54
CA PRO A 915 40.31 4.29 -14.91
C PRO A 915 41.40 3.76 -13.97
N MET A 916 41.11 2.65 -13.26
CA MET A 916 42.07 2.04 -12.34
C MET A 916 43.17 1.31 -13.10
N LEU A 917 42.83 0.55 -14.15
CA LEU A 917 43.81 -0.10 -15.02
C LEU A 917 44.74 0.93 -15.66
N PHE A 918 44.18 2.04 -16.13
CA PHE A 918 44.95 3.15 -16.66
C PHE A 918 45.91 3.75 -15.62
N ALA A 919 45.41 4.05 -14.41
CA ALA A 919 46.22 4.60 -13.33
C ALA A 919 47.37 3.67 -12.90
N LEU A 920 47.16 2.34 -12.93
CA LEU A 920 48.15 1.34 -12.58
C LEU A 920 49.21 1.17 -13.67
N ALA A 921 48.80 1.06 -14.94
CA ALA A 921 49.71 0.80 -16.05
C ALA A 921 50.47 2.06 -16.53
N ALA A 922 49.87 3.25 -16.43
CA ALA A 922 50.49 4.53 -16.80
C ALA A 922 51.13 5.26 -15.60
N ARG A 923 51.29 4.58 -14.45
CA ARG A 923 51.69 5.18 -13.17
C ARG A 923 53.01 5.94 -13.27
N GLU A 924 54.01 5.38 -13.96
CA GLU A 924 55.35 5.96 -14.07
C GLU A 924 55.32 7.27 -14.86
N GLU A 925 54.65 7.29 -16.00
CA GLU A 925 54.50 8.48 -16.84
C GLU A 925 53.68 9.59 -16.15
N ILE A 926 52.66 9.21 -15.39
CA ILE A 926 51.85 10.17 -14.60
C ILE A 926 52.69 10.77 -13.46
N LEU A 927 53.45 9.97 -12.71
CA LEU A 927 54.31 10.45 -11.62
C LEU A 927 55.49 11.30 -12.10
N ALA A 928 56.01 11.00 -13.29
CA ALA A 928 57.02 11.82 -13.95
C ALA A 928 56.44 13.14 -14.51
N SER A 929 55.12 13.34 -14.44
CA SER A 929 54.39 14.47 -15.03
C SER A 929 54.56 14.56 -16.56
N ASN A 930 54.81 13.43 -17.21
CA ASN A 930 55.04 13.37 -18.65
C ASN A 930 53.74 13.26 -19.44
N LEU A 931 52.68 12.71 -18.83
CA LEU A 931 51.39 12.49 -19.48
C LEU A 931 50.40 13.64 -19.21
N ARG A 932 49.67 14.07 -20.23
CA ARG A 932 48.57 15.05 -20.14
C ARG A 932 47.26 14.47 -20.66
N LEU A 933 46.16 14.81 -20.00
CA LEU A 933 44.79 14.59 -20.47
C LEU A 933 44.14 15.94 -20.74
N GLU A 934 43.94 16.26 -22.02
CA GLU A 934 43.40 17.54 -22.45
C GLU A 934 41.97 17.38 -22.93
N GLN A 935 41.07 18.22 -22.40
CA GLN A 935 39.70 18.26 -22.89
C GLN A 935 39.64 18.98 -24.25
N ASN A 936 39.01 18.37 -25.25
CA ASN A 936 38.98 18.83 -26.64
C ASN A 936 38.43 20.26 -26.81
N LYS A 937 37.61 20.75 -25.87
CA LYS A 937 37.04 22.13 -25.86
C LYS A 937 37.94 23.18 -25.21
N SER A 938 39.03 22.77 -24.56
CA SER A 938 39.86 23.60 -23.67
C SER A 938 41.34 23.56 -24.05
N ARG A 939 41.65 23.46 -25.36
CA ARG A 939 43.03 23.51 -25.87
C ARG A 939 43.67 24.84 -25.45
N GLY A 940 44.58 24.79 -24.47
CA GLY A 940 45.30 25.96 -23.94
C GLY A 940 45.10 26.26 -22.44
N ALA A 941 44.29 25.50 -21.71
CA ALA A 941 44.21 25.61 -20.25
C ALA A 941 45.47 25.02 -19.57
N ALA A 942 45.87 25.59 -18.42
CA ALA A 942 47.01 25.08 -17.64
C ALA A 942 46.80 23.59 -17.29
N PRO A 943 47.85 22.75 -17.36
CA PRO A 943 47.71 21.31 -17.15
C PRO A 943 47.18 21.02 -15.74
N SER A 944 45.99 20.40 -15.67
CA SER A 944 45.47 19.87 -14.40
C SER A 944 46.27 18.63 -14.02
N LYS A 945 46.64 18.52 -12.74
CA LYS A 945 47.27 17.32 -12.19
C LYS A 945 46.36 16.12 -12.43
N ILE A 946 46.87 15.06 -13.06
CA ILE A 946 46.12 13.80 -13.22
C ILE A 946 45.97 13.17 -11.84
N ASP A 947 44.73 13.17 -11.34
CA ASP A 947 44.31 12.56 -10.09
C ASP A 947 43.07 11.67 -10.32
N GLY A 948 42.58 11.02 -9.28
CA GLY A 948 41.43 10.13 -9.37
C GLY A 948 40.15 10.82 -9.85
N SER A 949 40.03 12.14 -9.64
CA SER A 949 38.93 12.95 -10.15
C SER A 949 38.99 13.12 -11.66
N THR A 950 40.17 13.49 -12.12
CA THR A 950 40.47 13.77 -13.51
C THR A 950 40.28 12.50 -14.34
N LEU A 951 40.81 11.37 -13.86
CA LEU A 951 40.63 10.09 -14.56
C LEU A 951 39.16 9.65 -14.57
N GLN A 952 38.46 9.74 -13.44
CA GLN A 952 37.06 9.32 -13.39
C GLN A 952 36.16 10.17 -14.30
N ASP A 953 36.39 11.49 -14.37
CA ASP A 953 35.65 12.39 -15.25
C ASP A 953 36.02 12.19 -16.73
N ALA A 954 37.30 11.91 -17.02
CA ALA A 954 37.79 11.66 -18.38
C ALA A 954 37.23 10.37 -18.97
N PHE A 955 37.28 9.28 -18.22
CA PHE A 955 36.76 7.98 -18.65
C PHE A 955 35.23 7.89 -18.63
N ARG A 956 34.54 8.82 -17.96
CA ARG A 956 33.07 8.96 -18.07
C ARG A 956 32.66 9.61 -19.39
N ASN A 957 33.52 10.42 -20.01
CA ASN A 957 33.25 11.10 -21.28
C ASN A 957 34.49 11.01 -22.20
N PRO A 958 34.91 9.81 -22.61
CA PRO A 958 36.21 9.60 -23.24
C PRO A 958 36.37 10.34 -24.58
N ASP A 959 35.29 10.56 -25.33
CA ASP A 959 35.29 11.33 -26.59
C ASP A 959 35.69 12.80 -26.41
N ALA A 960 35.56 13.33 -25.19
CA ALA A 960 35.89 14.70 -24.88
C ALA A 960 37.38 14.90 -24.55
N TYR A 961 38.20 13.85 -24.49
CA TYR A 961 39.59 13.92 -24.02
C TYR A 961 40.60 13.33 -25.01
N THR A 962 41.75 14.00 -25.11
CA THR A 962 42.94 13.53 -25.83
C THR A 962 44.09 13.34 -24.86
N THR A 963 44.85 12.26 -24.99
CA THR A 963 46.09 12.02 -24.23
C THR A 963 47.32 12.43 -25.04
N SER A 964 48.27 13.16 -24.44
CA SER A 964 49.53 13.61 -25.06
C SER A 964 50.71 13.52 -24.07
N LEU A 965 51.95 13.50 -24.59
CA LEU A 965 53.18 13.52 -23.78
C LEU A 965 53.90 14.88 -23.88
N MET A 966 54.48 15.39 -22.79
CA MET A 966 55.37 16.56 -22.84
C MET A 966 56.74 16.18 -23.44
N ALA A 967 57.22 16.91 -24.44
CA ALA A 967 58.58 16.76 -24.96
C ALA A 967 59.61 17.20 -23.90
N HIS A 968 60.66 16.40 -23.70
CA HIS A 968 61.79 16.75 -22.83
C HIS A 968 62.42 18.08 -23.29
N THR A 969 62.24 19.15 -22.51
CA THR A 969 63.14 20.32 -22.57
C THR A 969 64.18 20.20 -21.46
N ASP A 970 65.45 20.18 -21.86
CA ASP A 970 66.64 20.12 -21.02
C ASP A 970 66.56 21.02 -19.78
N ARG A 971 66.72 20.44 -18.58
CA ARG A 971 67.08 21.17 -17.37
C ARG A 971 68.60 21.23 -17.26
N SER A 972 69.22 22.13 -18.02
CA SER A 972 70.51 22.71 -17.65
C SER A 972 70.33 24.23 -17.52
N LEU A 973 70.94 24.81 -16.48
CA LEU A 973 70.97 26.24 -16.11
C LEU A 973 69.85 26.76 -15.18
N SER A 974 70.02 26.51 -13.88
CA SER A 974 69.92 27.55 -12.83
C SER A 974 70.40 27.00 -11.47
N ASN A 975 71.70 26.72 -11.38
CA ASN A 975 72.38 26.56 -10.09
C ASN A 975 73.11 27.87 -9.77
N ALA A 976 72.63 28.59 -8.76
CA ALA A 976 73.43 29.56 -8.02
C ALA A 976 72.98 29.54 -6.54
N PHE A 977 73.98 29.51 -5.65
CA PHE A 977 73.98 29.58 -4.17
C PHE A 977 74.16 28.25 -3.39
N PRO A 978 74.91 28.28 -2.24
CA PRO A 978 76.24 27.67 -2.15
C PRO A 978 76.39 26.56 -1.09
N GLN A 979 77.59 25.98 -1.05
CA GLN A 979 78.03 24.84 -0.22
C GLN A 979 78.10 25.07 1.31
N GLY A 980 77.96 23.95 2.04
CA GLY A 980 78.59 23.65 3.34
C GLY A 980 77.59 23.50 4.50
N CYS A 981 77.59 22.48 5.37
CA CYS A 981 78.49 21.37 5.63
C CYS A 981 77.75 20.28 6.46
N ARG A 982 78.43 19.14 6.67
CA ARG A 982 77.99 17.82 7.18
C ARG A 982 77.57 17.71 8.65
N TYR A 983 77.12 16.48 8.98
CA TYR A 983 76.81 15.81 10.26
C TYR A 983 75.36 15.99 10.72
N GLY A 984 74.61 15.01 11.22
CA GLY A 984 74.89 13.62 11.61
C GLY A 984 73.95 13.28 12.77
N LEU A 985 73.28 12.13 12.70
CA LEU A 985 72.63 11.38 13.80
C LEU A 985 71.36 11.95 14.49
N ILE A 986 70.31 11.11 14.39
CA ILE A 986 69.42 10.58 15.45
C ILE A 986 68.59 11.55 16.32
N ALA A 987 67.29 11.45 16.08
CA ALA A 987 66.18 11.19 17.01
C ALA A 987 65.85 12.10 18.22
N THR A 988 64.54 12.13 18.41
CA THR A 988 63.78 12.19 19.66
C THR A 988 63.67 13.52 20.41
N SER A 989 62.42 14.00 20.35
CA SER A 989 61.54 14.24 21.50
C SER A 989 61.41 15.66 22.08
N TRP A 990 60.16 16.12 21.99
CA TRP A 990 59.34 16.67 23.08
C TRP A 990 59.73 18.00 23.73
N HIS A 991 58.78 18.92 23.54
CA HIS A 991 58.06 19.69 24.57
C HIS A 991 58.32 21.21 24.69
N LYS A 992 57.14 21.85 24.81
CA LYS A 992 56.80 23.08 25.53
C LYS A 992 56.97 24.43 24.83
N THR A 993 55.82 24.87 24.30
CA THR A 993 55.02 26.03 24.75
C THR A 993 55.76 27.23 25.34
N SER A 994 55.48 28.40 24.76
CA SER A 994 54.90 29.62 25.37
C SER A 994 55.43 30.81 24.56
N GLN A 995 54.55 31.46 23.79
CA GLN A 995 53.76 32.65 24.15
C GLN A 995 54.53 33.97 24.01
N LEU A 996 53.84 34.88 23.32
CA LEU A 996 53.74 36.32 23.62
C LEU A 996 55.02 37.14 23.37
N SER A 997 54.97 38.38 22.89
CA SER A 997 53.95 39.43 22.97
C SER A 997 54.42 40.55 22.02
N ASP A 998 53.50 41.12 21.26
CA ASP A 998 52.93 42.47 21.47
C ASP A 998 53.82 43.62 20.97
N CYS A 999 53.30 44.36 19.98
CA CYS A 999 52.72 45.69 20.20
C CYS A 999 52.20 46.20 18.84
N CYS A 1000 50.90 46.52 18.66
CA CYS A 1000 50.15 47.67 19.22
C CYS A 1000 50.81 49.00 18.81
N ARG A 1001 50.19 50.03 18.21
CA ARG A 1001 48.82 50.55 17.97
C ARG A 1001 48.99 51.53 16.77
N ALA A 1002 48.02 52.02 16.01
CA ALA A 1002 46.65 52.41 16.29
C ALA A 1002 45.84 52.60 14.97
N ALA A 1003 44.54 52.28 15.04
CA ALA A 1003 43.36 53.05 14.59
C ALA A 1003 43.09 53.21 13.07
N ASP A 1004 41.88 53.06 12.53
CA ASP A 1004 40.57 52.67 13.10
C ASP A 1004 39.52 52.43 11.98
N MET A 1005 38.49 51.63 12.33
CA MET A 1005 37.12 51.49 11.74
C MET A 1005 36.93 50.88 10.33
N SER A 1006 35.96 50.01 10.01
CA SER A 1006 34.94 49.20 10.72
C SER A 1006 34.13 48.36 9.69
N CYS A 1007 33.52 47.26 10.14
CA CYS A 1007 32.33 46.55 9.60
C CYS A 1007 32.45 45.41 8.55
N THR A 1008 32.30 44.18 9.05
CA THR A 1008 31.31 43.10 8.72
C THR A 1008 31.10 42.61 7.28
N ASP A 1009 31.43 41.32 7.12
CA ASP A 1009 30.60 40.18 6.67
C ASP A 1009 29.90 40.12 5.29
N TYR A 1010 30.25 39.00 4.62
CA TYR A 1010 29.43 38.07 3.85
C TYR A 1010 28.83 38.44 2.48
N CYS A 1011 29.31 37.65 1.50
CA CYS A 1011 28.53 36.83 0.56
C CYS A 1011 28.08 37.38 -0.82
N THR A 1012 28.52 36.65 -1.85
CA THR A 1012 27.79 36.20 -3.06
C THR A 1012 26.82 37.14 -3.80
N GLN A 1013 27.09 37.40 -5.08
CA GLN A 1013 26.31 36.96 -6.29
C GLN A 1013 26.83 37.73 -7.52
N LYS A 1014 27.39 37.09 -8.55
CA LYS A 1014 26.80 36.36 -9.70
C LYS A 1014 26.00 37.20 -10.72
N ARG A 1015 26.55 37.13 -11.95
CA ARG A 1015 25.96 37.12 -13.32
C ARG A 1015 25.63 38.45 -14.04
N LEU A 1016 26.55 38.78 -14.96
CA LEU A 1016 26.41 38.91 -16.43
C LEU A 1016 25.13 39.48 -17.05
N PRO A 1017 25.33 40.53 -17.87
CA PRO A 1017 24.79 40.65 -19.24
C PRO A 1017 25.91 41.18 -20.20
N PRO A 1018 25.66 41.73 -21.41
CA PRO A 1018 24.79 41.36 -22.55
C PRO A 1018 25.47 41.51 -23.97
N THR A 1019 24.66 41.36 -25.05
CA THR A 1019 24.68 42.08 -26.36
C THR A 1019 25.85 41.86 -27.36
N MET A 1020 25.77 42.00 -28.69
CA MET A 1020 24.76 42.09 -29.78
C MET A 1020 25.56 42.15 -31.11
N SER A 1021 24.91 41.83 -32.25
CA SER A 1021 24.97 42.56 -33.55
C SER A 1021 25.48 41.87 -34.85
N HIS A 1022 24.67 42.10 -35.92
CA HIS A 1022 24.92 42.21 -37.40
C HIS A 1022 25.47 40.99 -38.20
N GLN A 1023 24.80 40.40 -39.21
CA GLN A 1023 24.27 40.82 -40.55
C GLN A 1023 24.99 40.01 -41.66
N ASN A 1024 24.27 39.21 -42.45
CA ASN A 1024 24.21 39.20 -43.94
C ASN A 1024 23.92 37.81 -44.60
N LEU A 1025 23.08 37.91 -45.65
CA LEU A 1025 22.56 36.98 -46.69
C LEU A 1025 23.63 36.14 -47.46
N PRO A 1026 23.31 35.28 -48.50
CA PRO A 1026 22.01 34.87 -49.10
C PRO A 1026 21.84 33.38 -49.61
N LEU A 1027 20.64 33.07 -50.15
CA LEU A 1027 20.25 32.21 -51.32
C LEU A 1027 19.96 30.67 -51.21
N HIS A 1028 18.64 30.33 -51.10
CA HIS A 1028 17.74 29.50 -51.98
C HIS A 1028 18.16 28.15 -52.65
N PRO A 1029 17.22 27.30 -53.20
CA PRO A 1029 15.74 27.14 -53.04
C PRO A 1029 15.19 25.67 -53.09
N ARG A 1030 13.83 25.53 -53.11
CA ARG A 1030 12.92 24.47 -53.65
C ARG A 1030 12.21 23.60 -52.59
N ARG A 1031 10.90 23.29 -52.63
CA ARG A 1031 9.73 23.47 -53.54
C ARG A 1031 8.47 23.20 -52.68
N SER A 1032 7.48 24.10 -52.56
CA SER A 1032 6.18 24.18 -53.27
C SER A 1032 5.36 22.86 -53.28
N ILE A 1033 4.10 22.80 -52.84
CA ILE A 1033 2.83 23.28 -53.47
C ILE A 1033 1.72 23.10 -52.39
N GLY A 1034 0.83 24.05 -52.05
CA GLY A 1034 -0.30 24.64 -52.80
C GLY A 1034 -1.60 23.87 -52.44
N LEU A 1035 -2.76 24.43 -52.06
CA LEU A 1035 -3.56 25.58 -52.53
C LEU A 1035 -4.67 25.86 -51.48
N LYS A 1036 -4.94 27.11 -51.05
CA LYS A 1036 -5.95 28.09 -51.55
C LYS A 1036 -7.42 27.57 -51.48
N THR A 1037 -8.44 28.26 -50.96
CA THR A 1037 -8.79 29.71 -50.96
C THR A 1037 -10.04 29.99 -50.05
N PRO A 1038 -10.44 31.25 -49.80
CA PRO A 1038 -11.03 31.74 -48.53
C PRO A 1038 -12.35 32.56 -48.69
N ARG A 1039 -12.67 33.38 -47.65
CA ARG A 1039 -13.52 34.61 -47.61
C ARG A 1039 -14.99 34.40 -47.16
N ARG A 1040 -15.63 35.27 -46.36
CA ARG A 1040 -15.57 36.75 -46.30
C ARG A 1040 -16.26 37.32 -45.03
N CYS A 1041 -15.74 38.45 -44.55
CA CYS A 1041 -16.41 39.64 -43.98
C CYS A 1041 -17.15 39.63 -42.62
N SER A 1042 -16.49 40.26 -41.63
CA SER A 1042 -17.01 41.19 -40.60
C SER A 1042 -17.54 42.51 -41.24
N PRO A 1043 -18.09 43.56 -40.54
CA PRO A 1043 -17.65 44.15 -39.24
C PRO A 1043 -18.77 44.70 -38.31
N GLY A 1044 -18.50 44.88 -37.01
CA GLY A 1044 -18.17 46.19 -36.39
C GLY A 1044 -19.18 46.45 -35.26
N CYS A 1045 -18.94 47.14 -34.14
CA CYS A 1045 -17.87 47.95 -33.52
C CYS A 1045 -18.10 47.81 -31.99
N GLY A 1046 -17.20 48.08 -31.05
CA GLY A 1046 -15.94 48.81 -31.06
C GLY A 1046 -15.88 49.78 -29.85
N SER A 1047 -14.70 49.85 -29.22
CA SER A 1047 -14.22 50.72 -28.12
C SER A 1047 -14.60 50.31 -26.68
N GLY A 1048 -13.70 50.21 -25.69
CA GLY A 1048 -12.25 50.47 -25.53
C GLY A 1048 -12.01 50.69 -24.00
N GLY A 1049 -10.90 50.40 -23.33
CA GLY A 1049 -9.60 49.80 -23.64
C GLY A 1049 -8.69 49.83 -22.37
N LYS A 1050 -7.53 49.14 -22.45
CA LYS A 1050 -6.29 49.26 -21.62
C LYS A 1050 -6.40 48.79 -20.14
N VAL A 1051 -5.47 48.06 -19.48
CA VAL A 1051 -3.99 47.91 -19.55
C VAL A 1051 -3.56 46.51 -19.04
N LYS A 1052 -2.38 46.07 -19.52
CA LYS A 1052 -1.50 44.93 -19.18
C LYS A 1052 -1.22 44.67 -17.68
N GLY A 1053 -0.87 43.41 -17.34
CA GLY A 1053 0.17 43.15 -16.30
C GLY A 1053 0.15 41.82 -15.53
N LYS A 1054 0.85 40.81 -16.06
CA LYS A 1054 1.76 39.84 -15.40
C LYS A 1054 1.47 39.20 -14.02
N THR A 1055 1.55 37.86 -14.03
CA THR A 1055 2.24 36.92 -13.09
C THR A 1055 1.87 36.87 -11.61
N GLY A 1056 1.62 35.66 -11.09
CA GLY A 1056 1.82 35.38 -9.66
C GLY A 1056 1.14 34.10 -9.16
N SER A 1057 1.98 33.13 -8.77
CA SER A 1057 1.72 31.92 -7.99
C SER A 1057 0.53 31.94 -7.01
N ARG A 1058 -0.24 30.84 -6.97
CA ARG A 1058 -1.20 30.55 -5.88
C ARG A 1058 -0.59 29.57 -4.88
N SER A 1059 -0.38 30.06 -3.66
CA SER A 1059 -0.16 29.26 -2.45
C SER A 1059 -1.49 28.88 -1.80
N MET A 1060 -1.47 27.76 -1.08
CA MET A 1060 -2.48 27.31 -0.12
C MET A 1060 -2.73 28.33 1.01
N ARG A 1061 -3.99 28.47 1.45
CA ARG A 1061 -4.48 28.17 2.83
C ARG A 1061 -5.90 28.72 3.07
N LYS A 1062 -6.75 27.83 3.63
CA LYS A 1062 -7.74 27.99 4.72
C LYS A 1062 -8.62 29.26 4.81
N ALA A 1063 -9.94 29.06 4.78
CA ALA A 1063 -10.96 29.72 5.61
C ALA A 1063 -12.20 28.80 5.66
N CYS A 1064 -12.53 28.15 6.78
CA CYS A 1064 -13.42 28.64 7.85
C CYS A 1064 -14.80 29.10 7.34
N ILE A 1065 -15.82 28.25 7.54
CA ILE A 1065 -17.24 28.63 7.55
C ILE A 1065 -17.71 28.50 9.00
N ARG A 1066 -18.13 29.64 9.57
CA ARG A 1066 -18.73 29.78 10.91
C ARG A 1066 -20.25 29.96 10.73
N MET A 1067 -21.03 29.25 11.53
CA MET A 1067 -22.45 29.48 11.79
C MET A 1067 -22.71 30.86 12.42
N PRO A 1068 -23.89 31.47 12.24
CA PRO A 1068 -24.40 32.50 13.13
C PRO A 1068 -25.40 31.93 14.15
N LEU A 1069 -25.12 32.15 15.43
CA LEU A 1069 -26.08 32.10 16.55
C LEU A 1069 -26.50 33.55 16.85
N CYS A 1070 -27.80 33.85 16.83
CA CYS A 1070 -28.34 35.10 17.33
C CYS A 1070 -28.87 34.91 18.76
N HIS A 1071 -28.37 35.73 19.69
CA HIS A 1071 -29.02 36.06 20.95
C HIS A 1071 -30.20 37.02 20.69
N ASN A 1072 -31.28 36.87 21.44
CA ASN A 1072 -31.98 38.01 22.03
C ASN A 1072 -32.85 37.57 23.21
N SER A 1073 -32.69 38.29 24.31
CA SER A 1073 -33.39 38.13 25.57
C SER A 1073 -34.44 39.24 25.75
N HIS A 1074 -35.49 38.85 26.48
CA HIS A 1074 -36.38 39.66 27.32
C HIS A 1074 -37.46 40.59 26.72
N THR A 1075 -38.70 40.27 27.11
CA THR A 1075 -39.73 41.07 27.81
C THR A 1075 -41.12 41.22 27.17
N THR A 1076 -42.06 40.53 27.82
CA THR A 1076 -43.43 40.94 28.23
C THR A 1076 -44.45 41.47 27.21
N ASN A 1077 -45.56 40.73 27.22
CA ASN A 1077 -46.96 41.18 27.32
C ASN A 1077 -47.74 41.61 26.06
N THR A 1078 -48.74 40.74 25.80
CA THR A 1078 -50.17 41.04 25.65
C THR A 1078 -50.77 41.41 24.29
N LEU A 1079 -51.75 40.55 23.94
CA LEU A 1079 -53.08 40.84 23.40
C LEU A 1079 -53.34 40.72 21.87
N ARG A 1080 -54.21 39.74 21.59
CA ARG A 1080 -55.34 39.68 20.62
C ARG A 1080 -55.06 39.34 19.15
N LYS A 1081 -55.39 38.07 18.81
CA LYS A 1081 -56.45 37.57 17.88
C LYS A 1081 -56.92 38.49 16.72
N PRO A 1082 -57.56 37.93 15.65
CA PRO A 1082 -57.27 36.71 14.88
C PRO A 1082 -57.50 36.92 13.35
N SER A 1083 -57.58 35.81 12.57
CA SER A 1083 -58.01 35.66 11.16
C SER A 1083 -56.99 36.11 10.09
N GLY A 1084 -56.69 35.35 9.04
CA GLY A 1084 -57.31 34.16 8.47
C GLY A 1084 -57.69 34.44 7.02
N GLU A 1085 -56.89 34.00 6.05
CA GLU A 1085 -57.22 33.93 4.61
C GLU A 1085 -56.20 32.96 3.97
N ARG A 1086 -56.59 31.72 3.70
CA ARG A 1086 -57.11 31.19 2.43
C ARG A 1086 -56.12 31.25 1.25
N SER A 1087 -55.58 30.05 0.98
CA SER A 1087 -55.49 29.37 -0.31
C SER A 1087 -54.74 30.04 -1.48
N GLY A 1088 -53.66 29.36 -1.86
CA GLY A 1088 -52.99 29.38 -3.16
C GLY A 1088 -51.97 28.26 -3.17
#